data_AF-A0A831T0Y8-F1
#
_entry.id   AF-A0A831T0Y8-F1
#
_cell.length_a   1.000
_cell.length_b   1.000
_cell.length_c   1.000
_cell.angle_alpha   90.00
_cell.angle_beta   90.00
_cell.angle_gamma   90.00
#
_symmetry.space_group_name_H-M   'P 1'
#
loop_
_entity.id
_entity.type
_entity.pdbx_description
1 polymer ?
#
loop_
_entity_poly.entity_id
_entity_poly.type
_entity_poly.pdbx_seq_one_letter_code
_entity_poly.pdbx_strand_id
1 'polypeptide(L)'
;MINCNRSHLIRLVAVGLILPSLLISSTEQSTSASNQKQLAADRHRFYRKLAYFHAPINFQDTEVLGQSQDEGNNSSVDAPIQRRGDFMTRFDFDGDWNGLNNWANFAKRPPDDYRKDLMARAFMYYSVVETATHYYIVYCAFHAQDREPRCSDAACHENDLEGGLHMVKKGPENGGMGTLWLMMYLAHDYWFTYLTPAGRAAGIKRGGRPPHETPEKAHHYNADFIYDVVWRGVTPDGKLFAPRDPHAPSDERAPPGAVFRPTTWAEPWGHGMYGWPGADAQSPYDKYRKPGYPWKDGFINGDGVIYYPGAQAGIPDYRKQVDIVPYALIDIFEPGGMWDRRERQIDWNMDGCGGGAKGAQDCAWGYYGTFRGERWGTDKANAPWRWDHNDDHLPPGMQAFDPLRLIEEYNNLSAVPPDQLSRVYTNNRYLGIPDGTRPNRPLPLATAGERVRVVKPGEVFVLDGSRSQTGDLNGRGFLLYRWESNAEDWQESGWQQPWLQKSLTREGTYRVKLTVNDGDHEASDEVTVIVTPDKLFFDDFQNAYPQTGWRFLGQTWQQKDGLLLMRRPGAGLNAALVVGQSFPADLTVETLARLDLLYPEAGEPFGVGVAYTDLTQGVSALLFGLTGTRRIDSLDNPSRRHLTEVAFYDVSPQKRARLGDRILTYTDGSSKTYELKRWYHIKLAIEGGQRLKAKLWPLGSVEPDWMYHQTLDHPKRGAPMPLLAAGTTTNGEAAFDYFLVTASK
;
A
#
# COMPACT_ATOMS: atom_id res chain seq x y z
N MET A 1 46.69 36.20 -44.63
CA MET A 1 48.13 36.23 -44.97
C MET A 1 48.93 36.21 -43.68
N ILE A 2 49.87 35.24 -43.56
CA ILE A 2 51.08 35.21 -42.71
C ILE A 2 50.84 35.20 -41.17
N ASN A 3 50.94 34.05 -40.49
CA ASN A 3 52.09 33.25 -40.01
C ASN A 3 52.56 33.57 -38.56
N CYS A 4 52.74 32.47 -37.80
CA CYS A 4 53.55 32.21 -36.59
C CYS A 4 54.58 33.30 -36.18
N ASN A 5 54.95 33.51 -34.90
CA ASN A 5 55.63 32.54 -34.05
C ASN A 5 55.93 33.15 -32.64
N ARG A 6 56.22 32.26 -31.67
CA ARG A 6 56.62 32.52 -30.28
C ARG A 6 58.05 33.09 -30.14
N SER A 7 58.32 33.87 -29.08
CA SER A 7 59.41 33.60 -28.11
C SER A 7 59.54 34.66 -26.99
N HIS A 8 59.45 34.17 -25.75
CA HIS A 8 60.04 34.53 -24.45
C HIS A 8 60.77 35.88 -24.20
N LEU A 9 60.43 36.54 -23.08
CA LEU A 9 61.15 36.61 -21.77
C LEU A 9 60.92 38.00 -21.11
N ILE A 10 60.65 38.08 -19.79
CA ILE A 10 61.26 38.99 -18.79
C ILE A 10 60.40 39.07 -17.51
N ARG A 11 61.14 39.06 -16.39
CA ARG A 11 60.76 39.10 -14.97
C ARG A 11 59.91 40.31 -14.56
N LEU A 12 59.04 40.12 -13.57
CA LEU A 12 58.76 41.17 -12.59
C LEU A 12 58.49 40.57 -11.20
N VAL A 13 59.22 41.10 -10.23
CA VAL A 13 59.06 40.89 -8.79
C VAL A 13 57.86 41.71 -8.32
N ALA A 14 56.95 41.10 -7.55
CA ALA A 14 55.99 41.84 -6.73
C ALA A 14 55.81 41.14 -5.39
N VAL A 15 56.12 41.88 -4.34
CA VAL A 15 56.05 41.51 -2.93
C VAL A 15 54.62 41.69 -2.42
N GLY A 16 54.11 40.65 -1.77
CA GLY A 16 53.41 40.75 -0.47
C GLY A 16 51.97 41.26 -0.45
N LEU A 17 51.02 40.32 -0.38
CA LEU A 17 49.83 40.44 0.48
C LEU A 17 49.42 39.02 0.92
N ILE A 18 49.54 38.77 2.22
CA ILE A 18 49.23 37.50 2.89
C ILE A 18 47.74 37.50 3.22
N LEU A 19 47.00 36.53 2.65
CA LEU A 19 45.71 36.07 3.15
C LEU A 19 45.88 34.57 3.47
N PRO A 20 45.62 34.11 4.70
CA PRO A 20 45.75 32.70 5.04
C PRO A 20 44.56 31.95 4.46
N SER A 21 44.76 31.26 3.33
CA SER A 21 43.87 30.20 2.88
C SER A 21 44.02 29.02 3.85
N LEU A 22 43.02 28.86 4.73
CA LEU A 22 42.81 27.64 5.49
C LEU A 22 42.58 26.50 4.48
N LEU A 23 43.59 25.65 4.30
CA LEU A 23 43.42 24.34 3.65
C LEU A 23 42.63 23.45 4.62
N ILE A 24 41.31 23.46 4.49
CA ILE A 24 40.49 22.36 5.00
C ILE A 24 40.75 21.18 4.06
N SER A 25 41.61 20.27 4.51
CA SER A 25 41.75 18.94 3.91
C SER A 25 40.45 18.18 4.13
N SER A 26 39.51 18.26 3.20
CA SER A 26 38.39 17.34 3.11
C SER A 26 38.90 15.99 2.59
N THR A 27 39.40 15.14 3.48
CA THR A 27 39.51 13.71 3.20
C THR A 27 38.13 13.09 3.31
N GLU A 28 37.30 13.28 2.28
CA GLU A 28 36.25 12.33 1.98
C GLU A 28 36.93 11.09 1.40
N GLN A 29 37.24 10.13 2.27
CA GLN A 29 37.64 8.80 1.85
C GLN A 29 36.42 8.14 1.21
N SER A 30 36.41 8.06 -0.13
CA SER A 30 35.49 7.17 -0.84
C SER A 30 35.78 5.74 -0.37
N THR A 31 34.82 5.16 0.35
CA THR A 31 34.95 3.78 0.83
C THR A 31 34.86 2.84 -0.37
N SER A 32 35.89 2.05 -0.61
CA SER A 32 35.94 1.10 -1.73
C SER A 32 34.88 0.00 -1.58
N ALA A 33 34.43 -0.58 -2.69
CA ALA A 33 33.44 -1.67 -2.68
C ALA A 33 33.85 -2.89 -1.82
N SER A 34 35.16 -3.11 -1.64
CA SER A 34 35.70 -4.11 -0.72
C SER A 34 35.42 -3.77 0.75
N ASN A 35 35.54 -2.49 1.13
CA ASN A 35 35.27 -2.04 2.50
C ASN A 35 33.78 -2.15 2.83
N GLN A 36 32.89 -1.83 1.88
CA GLN A 36 31.44 -2.00 2.06
C GLN A 36 31.04 -3.47 2.23
N LYS A 37 31.62 -4.39 1.45
CA LYS A 37 31.39 -5.84 1.62
C LYS A 37 31.87 -6.34 2.98
N GLN A 38 33.03 -5.88 3.43
CA GLN A 38 33.57 -6.25 4.74
C GLN A 38 32.68 -5.73 5.88
N LEU A 39 32.27 -4.46 5.83
CA LEU A 39 31.32 -3.87 6.78
C LEU A 39 29.99 -4.63 6.84
N ALA A 40 29.45 -5.04 5.68
CA ALA A 40 28.24 -5.84 5.62
C ALA A 40 28.43 -7.23 6.27
N ALA A 41 29.57 -7.89 6.01
CA ALA A 41 29.89 -9.18 6.62
C ALA A 41 30.09 -9.09 8.14
N ASP A 42 30.76 -8.04 8.62
CA ASP A 42 30.98 -7.80 10.05
C ASP A 42 29.67 -7.49 10.76
N ARG A 43 28.80 -6.69 10.13
CA ARG A 43 27.44 -6.41 10.63
C ARG A 43 26.57 -7.66 10.68
N HIS A 44 26.56 -8.50 9.64
CA HIS A 44 25.84 -9.77 9.65
C HIS A 44 26.33 -10.70 10.77
N ARG A 45 27.66 -10.80 10.96
CA ARG A 45 28.26 -11.56 12.08
C ARG A 45 27.84 -11.01 13.44
N PHE A 46 27.79 -9.68 13.57
CA PHE A 46 27.34 -9.02 14.78
C PHE A 46 25.85 -9.29 15.05
N TYR A 47 24.97 -9.15 14.05
CA TYR A 47 23.54 -9.43 14.19
C TYR A 47 23.25 -10.87 14.57
N ARG A 48 24.00 -11.84 14.06
CA ARG A 48 23.85 -13.24 14.51
C ARG A 48 24.14 -13.41 16.00
N LYS A 49 25.15 -12.71 16.54
CA LYS A 49 25.45 -12.73 17.98
C LYS A 49 24.39 -12.00 18.79
N LEU A 50 23.96 -10.83 18.31
CA LEU A 50 22.90 -10.03 18.92
C LEU A 50 21.59 -10.81 19.02
N ALA A 51 21.15 -11.40 17.91
CA ALA A 51 19.96 -12.22 17.88
C ALA A 51 20.12 -13.44 18.80
N TYR A 52 21.26 -14.14 18.73
CA TYR A 52 21.50 -15.24 19.66
C TYR A 52 21.48 -14.80 21.13
N PHE A 53 21.86 -13.56 21.47
CA PHE A 53 21.83 -13.02 22.84
C PHE A 53 20.42 -12.63 23.32
N HIS A 54 19.55 -12.15 22.44
CA HIS A 54 18.17 -11.76 22.81
C HIS A 54 17.12 -12.84 22.53
N ALA A 55 17.50 -13.93 21.88
CA ALA A 55 16.60 -15.01 21.51
C ALA A 55 15.87 -15.61 22.73
N PRO A 56 14.53 -15.81 22.64
CA PRO A 56 13.73 -16.24 23.77
C PRO A 56 13.88 -17.73 24.08
N ILE A 57 13.53 -18.12 25.31
CA ILE A 57 13.16 -19.51 25.61
C ILE A 57 11.67 -19.66 25.29
N ASN A 58 11.32 -20.54 24.35
CA ASN A 58 9.94 -20.74 23.93
C ASN A 58 9.31 -21.97 24.60
N PHE A 59 8.22 -21.77 25.32
CA PHE A 59 7.37 -22.83 25.87
C PHE A 59 6.28 -23.13 24.84
N GLN A 60 6.43 -24.21 24.08
CA GLN A 60 5.47 -24.64 23.09
C GLN A 60 4.53 -25.66 23.72
N ASP A 61 3.25 -25.31 23.85
CA ASP A 61 2.22 -26.30 24.10
C ASP A 61 2.12 -27.26 22.91
N THR A 62 1.81 -28.51 23.19
CA THR A 62 1.68 -29.54 22.14
C THR A 62 0.45 -30.39 22.40
N GLU A 63 -0.03 -31.10 21.39
CA GLU A 63 -1.10 -32.07 21.55
C GLU A 63 -0.82 -33.04 22.71
N VAL A 64 -1.83 -33.27 23.55
CA VAL A 64 -1.73 -34.06 24.79
C VAL A 64 -1.30 -35.49 24.49
N LEU A 65 -0.33 -36.00 25.24
CA LEU A 65 0.18 -37.34 25.02
C LEU A 65 -0.90 -38.40 25.31
N GLY A 66 -1.31 -39.13 24.28
CA GLY A 66 -2.26 -40.25 24.41
C GLY A 66 -3.74 -39.88 24.25
N GLN A 67 -4.07 -38.63 23.94
CA GLN A 67 -5.42 -38.24 23.50
C GLN A 67 -5.37 -37.86 22.01
N SER A 68 -5.85 -38.73 21.11
CA SER A 68 -6.26 -38.25 19.78
C SER A 68 -7.62 -37.59 19.94
N GLN A 69 -7.72 -36.27 19.84
CA GLN A 69 -9.01 -35.58 19.95
C GLN A 69 -9.85 -35.64 18.67
N ASP A 70 -9.86 -36.78 17.98
CA ASP A 70 -10.94 -37.11 17.04
C ASP A 70 -12.18 -37.54 17.83
N GLU A 71 -12.70 -36.64 18.67
CA GLU A 71 -13.98 -36.85 19.34
C GLU A 71 -15.12 -36.70 18.32
N GLY A 72 -15.35 -37.78 17.56
CA GLY A 72 -16.71 -38.18 17.18
C GLY A 72 -17.10 -38.16 15.70
N ASN A 73 -16.20 -38.00 14.73
CA ASN A 73 -16.58 -38.08 13.32
C ASN A 73 -15.77 -39.11 12.52
N ASN A 74 -16.35 -40.29 12.29
CA ASN A 74 -15.83 -41.34 11.41
C ASN A 74 -15.70 -40.94 9.92
N SER A 75 -16.03 -39.69 9.54
CA SER A 75 -15.95 -39.21 8.16
C SER A 75 -14.81 -38.22 7.87
N SER A 76 -13.98 -37.85 8.85
CA SER A 76 -12.68 -37.22 8.56
C SER A 76 -11.63 -38.28 8.28
N VAL A 77 -11.44 -38.59 7.00
CA VAL A 77 -10.39 -39.47 6.51
C VAL A 77 -9.05 -38.74 6.68
N ASP A 78 -8.37 -38.90 7.82
CA ASP A 78 -6.91 -38.83 7.96
C ASP A 78 -6.50 -39.48 9.29
N ALA A 79 -5.49 -40.36 9.23
CA ALA A 79 -4.97 -41.22 10.31
C ALA A 79 -4.52 -40.44 11.58
N PRO A 80 -4.29 -41.10 12.76
CA PRO A 80 -3.93 -40.43 14.01
C PRO A 80 -2.84 -39.37 13.81
N ILE A 81 -3.26 -38.13 14.04
CA ILE A 81 -2.46 -36.92 13.94
C ILE A 81 -1.43 -36.94 15.08
N GLN A 82 -0.23 -36.48 14.76
CA GLN A 82 0.93 -36.68 15.62
C GLN A 82 1.38 -35.33 16.13
N ARG A 83 1.42 -35.19 17.46
CA ARG A 83 2.09 -34.15 18.29
C ARG A 83 3.36 -33.49 17.73
N ARG A 84 4.00 -34.12 16.77
CA ARG A 84 5.10 -33.53 16.01
C ARG A 84 4.67 -32.28 15.24
N GLY A 85 3.41 -32.17 14.78
CA GLY A 85 2.92 -31.05 13.96
C GLY A 85 3.14 -29.69 14.63
N ASP A 86 3.19 -29.68 15.96
CA ASP A 86 3.44 -28.51 16.81
C ASP A 86 4.92 -28.10 16.86
N PHE A 87 5.83 -28.90 16.30
CA PHE A 87 7.26 -28.63 16.44
C PHE A 87 7.71 -27.50 15.53
N MET A 88 8.42 -26.54 16.13
CA MET A 88 9.07 -25.47 15.38
C MET A 88 10.09 -26.09 14.42
N THR A 89 10.01 -25.78 13.14
CA THR A 89 10.88 -26.36 12.11
C THR A 89 11.29 -25.30 11.09
N ARG A 90 11.93 -25.71 9.99
CA ARG A 90 12.20 -24.82 8.84
C ARG A 90 11.04 -24.89 7.87
N PHE A 91 10.82 -23.85 7.08
CA PHE A 91 9.91 -23.95 5.94
C PHE A 91 10.32 -25.07 4.98
N ASP A 92 11.62 -25.18 4.68
CA ASP A 92 12.21 -26.16 3.77
C ASP A 92 12.68 -27.44 4.47
N PHE A 93 11.98 -27.86 5.54
CA PHE A 93 12.40 -28.99 6.40
C PHE A 93 12.50 -30.33 5.65
N ASP A 94 11.76 -30.47 4.56
CA ASP A 94 11.75 -31.65 3.69
C ASP A 94 12.66 -31.51 2.45
N GLY A 95 13.37 -30.39 2.34
CA GLY A 95 14.39 -30.13 1.32
C GLY A 95 13.88 -29.39 0.08
N ASP A 96 12.62 -28.99 0.04
CA ASP A 96 12.06 -28.16 -1.04
C ASP A 96 11.50 -26.83 -0.51
N TRP A 97 10.96 -25.98 -1.40
CA TRP A 97 10.32 -24.71 -1.03
C TRP A 97 8.86 -24.70 -1.47
N ASN A 98 8.19 -25.85 -1.38
CA ASN A 98 6.79 -26.02 -1.79
C ASN A 98 5.86 -25.92 -0.58
N GLY A 99 5.13 -24.81 -0.46
CA GLY A 99 4.21 -24.65 0.67
C GLY A 99 3.00 -25.60 0.66
N LEU A 100 2.67 -26.20 -0.49
CA LEU A 100 1.47 -27.05 -0.69
C LEU A 100 1.61 -28.49 -0.21
N ASN A 101 2.80 -28.92 0.20
CA ASN A 101 3.05 -30.30 0.60
C ASN A 101 3.58 -30.41 2.04
N ASN A 102 3.75 -29.29 2.76
CA ASN A 102 4.33 -29.25 4.08
C ASN A 102 3.47 -30.00 5.10
N TRP A 103 2.15 -29.82 5.07
CA TRP A 103 1.23 -30.56 5.95
C TRP A 103 1.37 -32.07 5.72
N ALA A 104 1.33 -32.48 4.45
CA ALA A 104 1.37 -33.88 4.06
C ALA A 104 2.74 -34.53 4.35
N ASN A 105 3.84 -33.82 4.12
CA ASN A 105 5.19 -34.31 4.36
C ASN A 105 5.50 -34.44 5.84
N PHE A 106 4.93 -33.55 6.65
CA PHE A 106 5.04 -33.60 8.09
C PHE A 106 4.17 -34.73 8.71
N ALA A 107 2.97 -34.99 8.16
CA ALA A 107 2.04 -36.02 8.64
C ALA A 107 2.43 -37.48 8.30
N LYS A 108 3.34 -37.71 7.35
CA LYS A 108 3.77 -39.07 6.98
C LYS A 108 4.48 -39.76 8.16
N ARG A 109 4.10 -41.03 8.44
CA ARG A 109 4.86 -41.90 9.36
C ARG A 109 6.31 -41.93 8.87
N PRO A 110 7.31 -41.70 9.74
CA PRO A 110 8.71 -41.59 9.33
C PRO A 110 9.16 -42.93 8.70
N PRO A 111 9.37 -43.03 7.38
CA PRO A 111 9.83 -44.27 6.74
C PRO A 111 11.30 -44.47 7.08
N ASP A 112 11.75 -45.64 7.58
CA ASP A 112 13.02 -46.04 8.26
C ASP A 112 14.41 -45.43 7.87
N ASP A 113 14.49 -44.33 7.13
CA ASP A 113 15.67 -43.70 6.54
C ASP A 113 16.21 -42.46 7.31
N TYR A 114 17.51 -42.21 7.15
CA TYR A 114 18.40 -41.26 7.83
C TYR A 114 18.16 -39.77 7.47
N ARG A 115 17.38 -39.46 6.41
CA ARG A 115 17.03 -38.06 6.04
C ARG A 115 16.11 -37.35 7.06
N LYS A 116 15.66 -38.05 8.10
CA LYS A 116 14.73 -37.59 9.15
C LYS A 116 15.30 -36.59 10.16
N ASP A 117 16.62 -36.53 10.31
CA ASP A 117 17.23 -35.63 11.30
C ASP A 117 17.07 -34.16 10.91
N LEU A 118 16.75 -33.82 9.66
CA LEU A 118 16.49 -32.45 9.22
C LEU A 118 15.03 -32.04 9.45
N MET A 119 14.08 -32.95 9.24
CA MET A 119 12.64 -32.67 9.34
C MET A 119 12.16 -32.33 10.76
N ALA A 120 12.85 -32.86 11.78
CA ALA A 120 12.46 -32.77 13.17
C ALA A 120 13.35 -31.83 14.00
N ARG A 121 14.26 -31.08 13.37
CA ARG A 121 15.15 -30.15 14.08
C ARG A 121 14.44 -28.84 14.40
N ALA A 122 14.67 -28.34 15.61
CA ALA A 122 14.08 -27.10 16.07
C ALA A 122 14.79 -25.86 15.50
N PHE A 123 14.05 -24.98 14.84
CA PHE A 123 14.57 -23.71 14.32
C PHE A 123 13.67 -22.54 14.68
N MET A 124 14.28 -21.36 14.75
CA MET A 124 13.58 -20.08 14.90
C MET A 124 14.19 -19.08 13.93
N TYR A 125 13.34 -18.41 13.15
CA TYR A 125 13.75 -17.37 12.23
C TYR A 125 13.94 -16.05 12.97
N TYR A 126 14.86 -15.23 12.48
CA TYR A 126 15.03 -13.86 12.99
C TYR A 126 15.37 -12.87 11.88
N SER A 127 15.09 -11.60 12.13
CA SER A 127 15.62 -10.48 11.34
C SER A 127 15.96 -9.30 12.25
N VAL A 128 16.87 -8.43 11.79
CA VAL A 128 17.30 -7.26 12.56
C VAL A 128 17.17 -6.00 11.72
N VAL A 129 16.45 -5.02 12.27
CA VAL A 129 16.41 -3.62 11.84
C VAL A 129 17.02 -2.75 12.94
N GLU A 130 17.65 -1.63 12.60
CA GLU A 130 18.27 -0.77 13.61
C GLU A 130 18.10 0.73 13.33
N THR A 131 18.03 1.50 14.41
CA THR A 131 18.22 2.96 14.45
C THR A 131 19.56 3.28 15.12
N ALA A 132 19.92 4.55 15.23
CA ALA A 132 21.14 4.93 15.95
C ALA A 132 21.14 4.49 17.43
N THR A 133 19.97 4.28 18.05
CA THR A 133 19.88 3.95 19.48
C THR A 133 19.27 2.61 19.81
N HIS A 134 18.60 1.91 18.87
CA HIS A 134 17.94 0.64 19.15
C HIS A 134 18.13 -0.40 18.04
N TYR A 135 18.09 -1.67 18.43
CA TYR A 135 17.83 -2.79 17.54
C TYR A 135 16.37 -3.25 17.69
N TYR A 136 15.78 -3.66 16.58
CA TYR A 136 14.44 -4.21 16.45
C TYR A 136 14.61 -5.61 15.88
N ILE A 137 14.37 -6.63 16.69
CA ILE A 137 14.64 -8.02 16.33
C ILE A 137 13.32 -8.76 16.24
N VAL A 138 12.97 -9.21 15.04
CA VAL A 138 11.85 -10.14 14.87
C VAL A 138 12.34 -11.55 15.20
N TYR A 139 11.54 -12.32 15.94
CA TYR A 139 11.69 -13.76 16.09
C TYR A 139 10.39 -14.45 15.69
N CYS A 140 10.50 -15.52 14.89
CA CYS A 140 9.33 -16.30 14.50
C CYS A 140 9.59 -17.79 14.37
N ALA A 141 8.62 -18.60 14.79
CA ALA A 141 8.62 -20.04 14.76
C ALA A 141 7.74 -20.53 13.61
N PHE A 142 8.29 -21.35 12.73
CA PHE A 142 7.53 -21.94 11.62
C PHE A 142 6.96 -23.29 12.05
N HIS A 143 5.69 -23.50 11.75
CA HIS A 143 4.97 -24.75 11.94
C HIS A 143 4.48 -25.25 10.57
N ALA A 144 4.53 -26.55 10.32
CA ALA A 144 4.02 -27.10 9.06
C ALA A 144 2.48 -27.13 9.00
N GLN A 145 1.82 -26.97 10.15
CA GLN A 145 0.37 -27.11 10.33
C GLN A 145 -0.10 -26.09 11.38
N ASP A 146 -1.12 -25.30 11.02
CA ASP A 146 -2.03 -24.63 11.96
C ASP A 146 -3.29 -25.51 12.12
N ARG A 147 -3.58 -26.00 13.32
CA ARG A 147 -4.63 -27.01 13.51
C ARG A 147 -5.47 -26.87 14.78
N GLU A 148 -6.78 -26.95 14.65
CA GLU A 148 -7.67 -27.30 15.77
C GLU A 148 -7.92 -28.82 15.92
N PRO A 149 -8.34 -29.30 17.11
CA PRO A 149 -8.86 -30.66 17.29
C PRO A 149 -9.93 -31.04 16.26
N ARG A 150 -10.74 -30.08 15.80
CA ARG A 150 -11.68 -30.23 14.69
C ARG A 150 -11.37 -29.20 13.60
N CYS A 151 -10.85 -29.67 12.47
CA CYS A 151 -10.54 -28.79 11.36
C CYS A 151 -11.76 -28.36 10.55
N SER A 152 -11.70 -27.10 10.11
CA SER A 152 -12.61 -26.50 9.13
C SER A 152 -11.83 -25.50 8.29
N ASP A 153 -12.40 -25.09 7.16
CA ASP A 153 -11.76 -24.11 6.27
C ASP A 153 -11.49 -22.74 6.93
N ALA A 154 -12.12 -22.48 8.09
CA ALA A 154 -11.95 -21.27 8.87
C ALA A 154 -10.83 -21.36 9.91
N ALA A 155 -10.53 -22.55 10.43
CA ALA A 155 -9.80 -22.73 11.70
C ALA A 155 -8.54 -23.61 11.62
N CYS A 156 -8.22 -24.18 10.47
CA CYS A 156 -6.93 -24.84 10.25
C CYS A 156 -6.31 -24.28 8.98
N HIS A 157 -5.01 -24.44 8.79
CA HIS A 157 -4.38 -24.27 7.48
C HIS A 157 -2.99 -24.89 7.39
N GLU A 158 -2.60 -25.19 6.15
CA GLU A 158 -1.22 -25.56 5.84
C GLU A 158 -0.25 -24.41 6.04
N ASN A 159 0.86 -24.74 6.70
CA ASN A 159 1.87 -23.81 7.19
C ASN A 159 1.37 -22.89 8.30
N ASP A 160 2.31 -22.44 9.12
CA ASP A 160 2.17 -21.23 9.90
C ASP A 160 3.50 -20.63 10.28
N LEU A 161 3.53 -19.33 10.52
CA LEU A 161 4.71 -18.65 11.03
C LEU A 161 4.27 -17.63 12.06
N GLU A 162 4.63 -17.91 13.31
CA GLU A 162 4.18 -17.16 14.46
C GLU A 162 5.31 -16.40 15.13
N GLY A 163 5.03 -15.22 15.66
CA GLY A 163 5.99 -14.56 16.53
C GLY A 163 5.82 -13.07 16.77
N GLY A 164 6.96 -12.39 16.89
CA GLY A 164 6.97 -11.04 17.43
C GLY A 164 8.30 -10.32 17.36
N LEU A 165 8.34 -9.17 18.00
CA LEU A 165 9.35 -8.14 17.92
C LEU A 165 9.95 -7.85 19.30
N HIS A 166 11.28 -7.76 19.37
CA HIS A 166 12.01 -7.27 20.53
C HIS A 166 12.60 -5.89 20.22
N MET A 167 12.41 -4.95 21.14
CA MET A 167 13.06 -3.63 21.11
C MET A 167 14.21 -3.62 22.12
N VAL A 168 15.44 -3.49 21.61
CA VAL A 168 16.67 -3.53 22.39
C VAL A 168 17.39 -2.19 22.32
N LYS A 169 17.61 -1.55 23.46
CA LYS A 169 18.43 -0.33 23.55
C LYS A 169 19.89 -0.66 23.36
N LYS A 170 20.54 0.01 22.41
CA LYS A 170 21.99 -0.06 22.21
C LYS A 170 22.73 0.55 23.38
N GLY A 171 23.81 -0.11 23.79
CA GLY A 171 24.70 0.36 24.85
C GLY A 171 25.80 -0.67 25.14
N PRO A 172 26.75 -0.33 26.03
CA PRO A 172 27.86 -1.22 26.39
C PRO A 172 27.44 -2.43 27.24
N GLU A 173 26.21 -2.41 27.78
CA GLU A 173 25.66 -3.49 28.60
C GLU A 173 25.69 -4.82 27.84
N ASN A 174 25.79 -5.91 28.60
CA ASN A 174 25.79 -7.27 28.05
C ASN A 174 26.89 -7.49 26.99
N GLY A 175 28.05 -6.85 27.17
CA GLY A 175 29.16 -6.95 26.23
C GLY A 175 28.87 -6.30 24.87
N GLY A 176 28.08 -5.22 24.87
CA GLY A 176 27.67 -4.51 23.65
C GLY A 176 26.44 -5.10 22.96
N MET A 177 25.78 -6.09 23.57
CA MET A 177 24.51 -6.63 23.05
C MET A 177 23.32 -5.75 23.41
N GLY A 178 23.49 -4.76 24.29
CA GLY A 178 22.44 -3.82 24.68
C GLY A 178 21.43 -4.43 25.65
N THR A 179 20.38 -3.67 25.95
CA THR A 179 19.39 -3.98 26.98
C THR A 179 18.01 -4.13 26.36
N LEU A 180 17.36 -5.27 26.55
CA LEU A 180 15.97 -5.47 26.13
C LEU A 180 15.07 -4.50 26.88
N TRP A 181 14.25 -3.73 26.17
CA TRP A 181 13.28 -2.81 26.76
C TRP A 181 11.87 -3.40 26.74
N LEU A 182 11.48 -3.95 25.60
CA LEU A 182 10.10 -4.34 25.31
C LEU A 182 10.07 -5.55 24.37
N MET A 183 9.06 -6.41 24.53
CA MET A 183 8.66 -7.41 23.55
C MET A 183 7.22 -7.13 23.09
N MET A 184 6.93 -7.34 21.82
CA MET A 184 5.58 -7.34 21.26
C MET A 184 5.37 -8.61 20.46
N TYR A 185 4.30 -9.35 20.74
CA TYR A 185 3.97 -10.58 20.01
C TYR A 185 2.58 -10.48 19.41
N LEU A 186 2.43 -10.98 18.18
CA LEU A 186 1.14 -11.15 17.56
C LEU A 186 0.65 -12.55 17.91
N ALA A 187 -0.61 -12.65 18.31
CA ALA A 187 -1.30 -13.92 18.31
C ALA A 187 -2.69 -13.73 17.72
N HIS A 188 -3.01 -14.57 16.74
CA HIS A 188 -4.12 -14.36 15.82
C HIS A 188 -4.04 -12.93 15.25
N ASP A 189 -4.98 -12.06 15.61
CA ASP A 189 -5.07 -10.70 15.11
C ASP A 189 -4.68 -9.63 16.15
N TYR A 190 -4.06 -9.99 17.28
CA TYR A 190 -3.83 -9.07 18.42
C TYR A 190 -2.37 -8.94 18.84
N TRP A 191 -1.91 -7.70 18.99
CA TRP A 191 -0.58 -7.39 19.53
C TRP A 191 -0.57 -7.32 21.06
N PHE A 192 0.37 -8.04 21.67
CA PHE A 192 0.58 -8.10 23.11
C PHE A 192 1.93 -7.51 23.50
N THR A 193 1.92 -6.54 24.41
CA THR A 193 3.15 -5.84 24.86
C THR A 193 3.61 -6.32 26.22
N TYR A 194 4.91 -6.61 26.33
CA TYR A 194 5.62 -7.01 27.53
C TYR A 194 6.78 -6.06 27.81
N LEU A 195 6.88 -5.53 29.03
CA LEU A 195 7.94 -4.62 29.42
C LEU A 195 8.94 -5.24 30.38
N THR A 196 10.20 -4.85 30.22
CA THR A 196 11.24 -5.09 31.21
C THR A 196 11.30 -3.95 32.24
N PRO A 197 11.97 -4.14 33.39
CA PRO A 197 12.26 -3.04 34.31
C PRO A 197 12.96 -1.86 33.63
N ALA A 198 13.85 -2.11 32.67
CA ALA A 198 14.55 -1.06 31.92
C ALA A 198 13.59 -0.25 31.03
N GLY A 199 12.68 -0.92 30.31
CA GLY A 199 11.66 -0.25 29.50
C GLY A 199 10.72 0.61 30.36
N ARG A 200 10.31 0.10 31.54
CA ARG A 200 9.51 0.88 32.50
C ARG A 200 10.27 2.09 33.04
N ALA A 201 11.54 1.93 33.37
CA ALA A 201 12.40 3.01 33.84
C ALA A 201 12.62 4.10 32.78
N ALA A 202 12.58 3.74 31.50
CA ALA A 202 12.60 4.68 30.38
C ALA A 202 11.26 5.45 30.20
N GLY A 203 10.24 5.15 31.00
CA GLY A 203 8.93 5.82 30.96
C GLY A 203 7.92 5.20 29.99
N ILE A 204 8.24 4.04 29.40
CA ILE A 204 7.35 3.34 28.47
C ILE A 204 6.16 2.75 29.25
N LYS A 205 4.97 3.01 28.71
CA LYS A 205 3.65 2.59 29.18
C LYS A 205 2.74 2.43 27.96
N ARG A 206 1.54 1.92 28.20
CA ARG A 206 0.50 1.87 27.17
C ARG A 206 0.14 3.31 26.81
N GLY A 207 -0.02 3.58 25.53
CA GLY A 207 -0.45 4.87 25.01
C GLY A 207 -0.15 4.96 23.51
N GLY A 208 -0.99 5.66 22.76
CA GLY A 208 -1.03 5.58 21.30
C GLY A 208 -2.46 5.88 20.85
N ARG A 209 -2.77 6.00 19.55
CA ARG A 209 -4.17 6.15 19.17
C ARG A 209 -4.86 4.84 19.55
N PRO A 210 -6.00 4.85 20.27
CA PRO A 210 -6.78 3.64 20.39
C PRO A 210 -7.09 3.16 18.96
N PRO A 211 -6.81 1.89 18.59
CA PRO A 211 -7.49 1.31 17.44
C PRO A 211 -8.97 1.56 17.71
N HIS A 212 -9.63 2.18 16.74
CA HIS A 212 -10.94 2.77 16.95
C HIS A 212 -11.86 1.75 17.58
N GLU A 213 -12.48 2.05 18.73
CA GLU A 213 -13.83 1.60 19.07
C GLU A 213 -14.30 2.12 20.42
N THR A 214 -15.62 2.16 20.58
CA THR A 214 -16.29 2.60 21.78
C THR A 214 -15.85 1.77 23.00
N PRO A 215 -15.99 2.31 24.22
CA PRO A 215 -15.61 1.60 25.45
C PRO A 215 -16.10 0.15 25.54
N GLU A 216 -17.24 -0.18 24.91
CA GLU A 216 -17.82 -1.52 24.94
C GLU A 216 -17.02 -2.62 24.20
N LYS A 217 -16.26 -2.30 23.15
CA LYS A 217 -15.41 -3.30 22.45
C LYS A 217 -13.99 -3.39 23.00
N ALA A 218 -13.50 -2.31 23.62
CA ALA A 218 -12.28 -2.35 24.42
C ALA A 218 -12.36 -3.37 25.59
N HIS A 219 -13.57 -3.70 26.05
CA HIS A 219 -13.80 -4.64 27.15
C HIS A 219 -13.62 -6.13 26.79
N HIS A 220 -13.53 -6.52 25.51
CA HIS A 220 -13.56 -7.95 25.13
C HIS A 220 -12.20 -8.61 24.86
N TYR A 221 -11.11 -7.85 24.82
CA TYR A 221 -9.79 -8.40 24.53
C TYR A 221 -8.75 -7.76 25.44
N ASN A 222 -7.69 -8.49 25.76
CA ASN A 222 -6.59 -8.19 26.72
C ASN A 222 -5.82 -6.87 26.51
N ALA A 223 -6.38 -5.92 25.75
CA ALA A 223 -5.93 -4.57 25.51
C ALA A 223 -5.59 -3.80 26.80
N ASP A 224 -6.12 -4.16 27.97
CA ASP A 224 -5.92 -3.42 29.22
C ASP A 224 -4.60 -3.67 29.97
N PHE A 225 -3.72 -4.55 29.48
CA PHE A 225 -2.53 -4.95 30.25
C PHE A 225 -1.22 -4.79 29.47
N ILE A 226 -0.25 -4.14 30.13
CA ILE A 226 1.18 -4.36 29.85
C ILE A 226 1.69 -5.38 30.85
N TYR A 227 2.12 -6.51 30.34
CA TYR A 227 2.69 -7.57 31.15
C TYR A 227 4.18 -7.32 31.43
N ASP A 228 4.70 -7.94 32.47
CA ASP A 228 6.13 -7.98 32.73
C ASP A 228 6.77 -9.13 31.97
N VAL A 229 7.94 -8.89 31.38
CA VAL A 229 8.76 -9.96 30.81
C VAL A 229 9.16 -10.92 31.92
N VAL A 230 8.98 -12.20 31.67
CA VAL A 230 9.47 -13.28 32.53
C VAL A 230 10.80 -13.81 31.99
N TRP A 231 11.72 -14.12 32.90
CA TRP A 231 13.06 -14.57 32.60
C TRP A 231 13.30 -15.99 33.11
N ARG A 232 14.04 -16.78 32.33
CA ARG A 232 14.57 -18.08 32.72
C ARG A 232 16.04 -18.17 32.39
N GLY A 233 16.81 -18.76 33.30
CA GLY A 233 18.20 -19.14 33.04
C GLY A 233 18.25 -20.46 32.29
N VAL A 234 19.20 -20.60 31.37
CA VAL A 234 19.57 -21.88 30.77
C VAL A 234 21.07 -22.10 30.95
N THR A 235 21.45 -23.23 31.51
CA THR A 235 22.85 -23.62 31.69
C THR A 235 23.48 -24.11 30.39
N PRO A 236 24.82 -24.19 30.28
CA PRO A 236 25.47 -24.73 29.08
C PRO A 236 25.08 -26.17 28.73
N ASP A 237 24.67 -26.98 29.71
CA ASP A 237 24.14 -28.34 29.53
C ASP A 237 22.63 -28.39 29.28
N GLY A 238 21.97 -27.25 29.06
CA GLY A 238 20.56 -27.17 28.67
C GLY A 238 19.56 -27.32 29.81
N LYS A 239 20.00 -27.21 31.08
CA LYS A 239 19.09 -27.23 32.23
C LYS A 239 18.52 -25.85 32.49
N LEU A 240 17.22 -25.81 32.78
CA LEU A 240 16.52 -24.57 33.08
C LEU A 240 16.69 -24.19 34.55
N PHE A 241 16.75 -22.89 34.79
CA PHE A 241 16.91 -22.28 36.10
C PHE A 241 15.88 -21.16 36.30
N ALA A 242 15.21 -21.17 37.45
CA ALA A 242 14.26 -20.13 37.85
C ALA A 242 14.99 -19.05 38.67
N PRO A 243 14.99 -17.77 38.25
CA PRO A 243 15.45 -16.70 39.12
C PRO A 243 14.52 -16.51 40.34
N ARG A 244 15.03 -15.84 41.39
CA ARG A 244 14.29 -15.51 42.62
C ARG A 244 13.19 -14.52 42.30
N ASP A 245 13.53 -13.55 41.48
CA ASP A 245 12.61 -12.60 40.87
C ASP A 245 12.43 -13.02 39.39
N PRO A 246 11.25 -13.53 39.00
CA PRO A 246 10.96 -13.92 37.62
C PRO A 246 11.08 -12.77 36.61
N HIS A 247 11.07 -11.51 37.06
CA HIS A 247 11.15 -10.33 36.19
C HIS A 247 12.55 -9.72 36.12
N ALA A 248 13.53 -10.32 36.82
CA ALA A 248 14.92 -9.89 36.78
C ALA A 248 15.73 -10.70 35.73
N PRO A 249 16.52 -10.02 34.86
CA PRO A 249 17.37 -10.68 33.86
C PRO A 249 18.66 -11.29 34.45
N SER A 250 18.72 -11.54 35.77
CA SER A 250 19.89 -12.06 36.46
C SER A 250 19.53 -12.61 37.84
N ASP A 251 20.30 -13.57 38.34
CA ASP A 251 20.22 -14.06 39.72
C ASP A 251 21.61 -14.45 40.22
N GLU A 252 21.97 -14.04 41.43
CA GLU A 252 23.23 -14.39 42.11
C GLU A 252 23.42 -15.90 42.32
N ARG A 253 22.30 -16.65 42.35
CA ARG A 253 22.27 -18.11 42.54
C ARG A 253 22.38 -18.88 41.23
N ALA A 254 22.47 -18.18 40.09
CA ALA A 254 22.51 -18.82 38.79
C ALA A 254 23.75 -19.74 38.69
N PRO A 255 23.60 -20.98 38.19
CA PRO A 255 24.74 -21.85 37.96
C PRO A 255 25.80 -21.19 37.07
N PRO A 256 27.10 -21.49 37.24
CA PRO A 256 28.15 -20.93 36.40
C PRO A 256 27.86 -21.14 34.90
N GLY A 257 27.90 -20.05 34.14
CA GLY A 257 27.64 -20.05 32.70
C GLY A 257 26.15 -20.08 32.31
N ALA A 258 25.22 -20.03 33.27
CA ALA A 258 23.80 -19.85 32.95
C ALA A 258 23.54 -18.50 32.30
N VAL A 259 22.73 -18.50 31.24
CA VAL A 259 22.34 -17.29 30.51
C VAL A 259 20.84 -17.08 30.70
N PHE A 260 20.46 -15.88 31.14
CA PHE A 260 19.05 -15.50 31.27
C PHE A 260 18.49 -15.05 29.94
N ARG A 261 17.31 -15.57 29.60
CA ARG A 261 16.57 -15.27 28.38
C ARG A 261 15.16 -14.82 28.73
N PRO A 262 14.58 -13.90 27.94
CA PRO A 262 13.14 -13.67 28.03
C PRO A 262 12.40 -14.94 27.60
N THR A 263 11.20 -15.16 28.13
CA THR A 263 10.41 -16.34 27.82
C THR A 263 9.17 -16.02 27.00
N THR A 264 8.90 -16.87 26.02
CA THR A 264 7.69 -16.87 25.20
C THR A 264 6.89 -18.14 25.41
N TRP A 265 5.62 -18.09 25.06
CA TRP A 265 4.72 -19.23 25.05
C TRP A 265 4.02 -19.28 23.71
N ALA A 266 3.88 -20.46 23.13
CA ALA A 266 3.19 -20.68 21.87
C ALA A 266 2.06 -21.69 22.07
N GLU A 267 0.91 -21.36 21.51
CA GLU A 267 -0.28 -22.20 21.53
C GLU A 267 -0.02 -23.54 20.83
N PRO A 268 -0.69 -24.62 21.26
CA PRO A 268 -0.62 -25.87 20.52
C PRO A 268 -1.10 -25.65 19.09
N TRP A 269 -0.57 -26.46 18.18
CA TRP A 269 -0.91 -26.44 16.77
C TRP A 269 -0.62 -25.14 16.03
N GLY A 270 0.32 -24.32 16.50
CA GLY A 270 0.83 -23.19 15.72
C GLY A 270 0.00 -21.91 15.77
N HIS A 271 -1.07 -21.85 16.57
CA HIS A 271 -2.10 -20.79 16.51
C HIS A 271 -1.73 -19.37 16.97
N GLY A 272 -0.56 -19.18 17.60
CA GLY A 272 -0.17 -17.88 18.15
C GLY A 272 0.97 -17.94 19.15
N MET A 273 1.78 -16.87 19.20
CA MET A 273 2.87 -16.74 20.16
C MET A 273 2.69 -15.53 21.09
N TYR A 274 3.12 -15.68 22.33
CA TYR A 274 2.92 -14.74 23.43
C TYR A 274 4.17 -14.64 24.30
N GLY A 275 4.21 -13.67 25.21
CA GLY A 275 5.12 -13.72 26.35
C GLY A 275 4.63 -14.74 27.39
N TRP A 276 5.52 -15.60 27.87
CA TRP A 276 5.16 -16.64 28.85
C TRP A 276 4.85 -16.00 30.21
N PRO A 277 3.69 -16.30 30.82
CA PRO A 277 3.21 -15.56 31.99
C PRO A 277 3.85 -16.02 33.31
N GLY A 278 4.51 -17.19 33.34
CA GLY A 278 4.97 -17.81 34.58
C GLY A 278 4.36 -19.19 34.81
N ALA A 279 4.95 -19.97 35.72
CA ALA A 279 4.46 -21.32 36.03
C ALA A 279 3.14 -21.28 36.82
N ASP A 280 2.97 -20.25 37.66
CA ASP A 280 1.86 -20.12 38.60
C ASP A 280 0.95 -18.91 38.30
N ALA A 281 1.17 -18.22 37.18
CA ALA A 281 0.42 -17.03 36.82
C ALA A 281 -0.99 -17.36 36.29
N GLN A 282 -1.98 -16.56 36.66
CA GLN A 282 -3.21 -16.46 35.87
C GLN A 282 -2.81 -15.94 34.49
N SER A 283 -3.07 -16.75 33.46
CA SER A 283 -2.77 -16.33 32.11
C SER A 283 -3.87 -15.36 31.69
N PRO A 284 -3.56 -14.30 30.94
CA PRO A 284 -4.59 -13.50 30.25
C PRO A 284 -5.49 -14.36 29.35
N TYR A 285 -5.05 -15.58 29.05
CA TYR A 285 -5.66 -16.51 28.14
C TYR A 285 -6.33 -17.67 28.87
N ASP A 286 -6.71 -17.47 30.14
CA ASP A 286 -7.51 -18.39 30.95
C ASP A 286 -8.84 -18.80 30.27
N LYS A 287 -9.26 -18.12 29.18
CA LYS A 287 -10.34 -18.60 28.29
C LYS A 287 -10.08 -19.99 27.71
N TYR A 288 -8.82 -20.41 27.57
CA TYR A 288 -8.42 -21.76 27.15
C TYR A 288 -8.31 -22.75 28.32
N ARG A 289 -8.36 -22.29 29.58
CA ARG A 289 -8.50 -23.16 30.77
C ARG A 289 -9.93 -23.69 30.85
N LYS A 290 -10.29 -24.60 29.95
CA LYS A 290 -11.54 -25.36 30.02
C LYS A 290 -11.48 -26.32 31.22
N PRO A 291 -12.59 -26.60 31.93
CA PRO A 291 -12.64 -27.68 32.93
C PRO A 291 -12.24 -29.01 32.27
N GLY A 292 -11.01 -29.46 32.54
CA GLY A 292 -10.37 -30.59 31.85
C GLY A 292 -8.97 -30.32 31.29
N TYR A 293 -8.54 -29.05 31.22
CA TYR A 293 -7.23 -28.62 30.70
C TYR A 293 -6.43 -27.76 31.70
N PRO A 294 -6.06 -28.26 32.90
CA PRO A 294 -5.35 -27.47 33.91
C PRO A 294 -3.98 -26.98 33.43
N TRP A 295 -3.61 -25.76 33.81
CA TRP A 295 -2.23 -25.28 33.68
C TRP A 295 -1.32 -26.04 34.64
N LYS A 296 -0.30 -26.71 34.11
CA LYS A 296 0.63 -27.52 34.89
C LYS A 296 2.03 -27.38 34.33
N ASP A 297 3.00 -27.12 35.20
CA ASP A 297 4.43 -27.03 34.86
C ASP A 297 4.76 -26.02 33.73
N GLY A 298 3.91 -25.00 33.54
CA GLY A 298 4.08 -23.97 32.52
C GLY A 298 3.44 -24.26 31.16
N PHE A 299 2.63 -25.32 31.05
CA PHE A 299 1.91 -25.72 29.84
C PHE A 299 0.42 -25.98 30.15
N ILE A 300 -0.45 -25.94 29.13
CA ILE A 300 -1.80 -26.51 29.25
C ILE A 300 -1.68 -28.04 29.32
N ASN A 301 -2.30 -28.66 30.34
CA ASN A 301 -2.22 -30.10 30.65
C ASN A 301 -0.84 -30.68 31.01
N GLY A 302 0.21 -29.86 31.02
CA GLY A 302 1.57 -30.30 31.35
C GLY A 302 2.27 -31.07 30.23
N ASP A 303 1.80 -30.97 28.98
CA ASP A 303 2.44 -31.52 27.79
C ASP A 303 3.02 -30.41 26.91
N GLY A 304 4.30 -30.49 26.57
CA GLY A 304 4.91 -29.49 25.70
C GLY A 304 6.40 -29.69 25.41
N VAL A 305 6.99 -28.71 24.73
CA VAL A 305 8.43 -28.63 24.48
C VAL A 305 8.97 -27.28 24.92
N ILE A 306 10.05 -27.27 25.71
CA ILE A 306 10.78 -26.06 26.06
C ILE A 306 11.98 -25.92 25.12
N TYR A 307 11.89 -24.94 24.24
CA TYR A 307 12.94 -24.63 23.29
C TYR A 307 13.86 -23.53 23.84
N TYR A 308 15.17 -23.75 23.76
CA TYR A 308 16.16 -22.74 24.17
C TYR A 308 17.18 -22.44 23.06
N PRO A 309 17.73 -21.21 22.97
CA PRO A 309 18.70 -20.90 21.92
C PRO A 309 19.96 -21.75 22.07
N GLY A 310 20.33 -22.47 21.01
CA GLY A 310 21.50 -23.34 20.96
C GLY A 310 22.36 -23.11 19.73
N ALA A 311 23.63 -23.55 19.79
CA ALA A 311 24.55 -23.47 18.66
C ALA A 311 24.15 -24.41 17.49
N GLN A 312 23.40 -25.47 17.81
CA GLN A 312 22.87 -26.45 16.87
C GLN A 312 21.41 -26.74 17.23
N ALA A 313 20.61 -27.01 16.21
CA ALA A 313 19.23 -27.45 16.39
C ALA A 313 19.21 -28.90 16.91
N GLY A 314 18.47 -29.13 17.99
CA GLY A 314 18.14 -30.44 18.52
C GLY A 314 16.82 -30.96 17.95
N ILE A 315 16.48 -32.20 18.29
CA ILE A 315 15.28 -32.90 17.82
C ILE A 315 14.35 -33.16 19.01
N PRO A 316 13.12 -32.60 19.03
CA PRO A 316 12.14 -32.91 20.07
C PRO A 316 11.65 -34.36 20.03
N ASP A 317 11.60 -34.97 21.22
CA ASP A 317 11.04 -36.30 21.41
C ASP A 317 9.55 -36.22 21.75
N TYR A 318 8.72 -36.37 20.73
CA TYR A 318 7.24 -36.37 20.85
C TYR A 318 6.67 -37.38 21.86
N ARG A 319 7.47 -38.34 22.32
CA ARG A 319 7.07 -39.36 23.29
C ARG A 319 7.17 -38.89 24.75
N LYS A 320 7.91 -37.81 25.03
CA LYS A 320 8.07 -37.29 26.40
C LYS A 320 6.99 -36.29 26.73
N GLN A 321 6.40 -36.37 27.92
CA GLN A 321 5.42 -35.40 28.39
C GLN A 321 5.91 -33.95 28.21
N VAL A 322 7.09 -33.64 28.75
CA VAL A 322 7.83 -32.40 28.48
C VAL A 322 9.22 -32.76 27.98
N ASP A 323 9.65 -32.14 26.88
CA ASP A 323 11.04 -32.20 26.41
C ASP A 323 11.71 -30.82 26.46
N ILE A 324 13.03 -30.80 26.57
CA ILE A 324 13.83 -29.56 26.59
C ILE A 324 14.87 -29.65 25.48
N VAL A 325 14.77 -28.79 24.46
CA VAL A 325 15.50 -28.96 23.21
C VAL A 325 16.15 -27.64 22.75
N PRO A 326 17.41 -27.66 22.31
CA PRO A 326 18.02 -26.48 21.71
C PRO A 326 17.44 -26.20 20.32
N TYR A 327 17.20 -24.94 19.96
CA TYR A 327 16.90 -24.53 18.60
C TYR A 327 18.05 -23.71 18.01
N ALA A 328 18.22 -23.79 16.68
CA ALA A 328 19.15 -22.93 15.95
C ALA A 328 18.40 -21.75 15.31
N LEU A 329 19.08 -20.60 15.25
CA LEU A 329 18.57 -19.40 14.59
C LEU A 329 18.83 -19.41 13.08
N ILE A 330 17.85 -18.95 12.30
CA ILE A 330 17.94 -18.73 10.85
C ILE A 330 17.73 -17.25 10.55
N ASP A 331 18.66 -16.64 9.83
CA ASP A 331 18.50 -15.25 9.39
C ASP A 331 17.51 -15.23 8.21
N ILE A 332 16.39 -14.51 8.36
CA ILE A 332 15.37 -14.33 7.30
C ILE A 332 16.01 -13.79 6.01
N PHE A 333 17.10 -13.02 6.15
CA PHE A 333 17.84 -12.43 5.05
C PHE A 333 19.06 -13.23 4.60
N GLU A 334 19.25 -14.47 5.07
CA GLU A 334 20.32 -15.32 4.58
C GLU A 334 20.20 -15.55 3.06
N PRO A 335 21.31 -15.71 2.33
CA PRO A 335 21.27 -15.89 0.88
C PRO A 335 20.38 -17.07 0.47
N GLY A 336 19.38 -16.80 -0.36
CA GLY A 336 18.40 -17.80 -0.78
C GLY A 336 17.39 -18.23 0.29
N GLY A 337 17.35 -17.53 1.43
CA GLY A 337 16.35 -17.68 2.47
C GLY A 337 15.01 -17.02 2.13
N MET A 338 14.16 -16.87 3.14
CA MET A 338 12.76 -16.43 2.95
C MET A 338 12.66 -15.07 2.24
N TRP A 339 13.42 -14.06 2.66
CA TRP A 339 13.33 -12.71 2.08
C TRP A 339 13.82 -12.65 0.62
N ASP A 340 14.90 -13.37 0.28
CA ASP A 340 15.42 -13.45 -1.09
C ASP A 340 14.44 -14.17 -2.05
N ARG A 341 13.48 -14.93 -1.49
CA ARG A 341 12.46 -15.67 -2.23
C ARG A 341 11.11 -14.96 -2.28
N ARG A 342 10.90 -13.89 -1.51
CA ARG A 342 9.60 -13.23 -1.30
C ARG A 342 8.84 -12.80 -2.57
N GLU A 343 9.54 -12.63 -3.69
CA GLU A 343 8.96 -12.20 -4.98
C GLU A 343 9.14 -13.28 -6.07
N ARG A 344 9.79 -14.41 -5.74
CA ARG A 344 10.01 -15.45 -6.74
C ARG A 344 8.67 -16.07 -7.08
N GLN A 345 8.33 -16.00 -8.36
CA GLN A 345 7.12 -16.62 -8.92
C GLN A 345 5.83 -16.03 -8.33
N ILE A 346 5.82 -14.75 -7.92
CA ILE A 346 4.57 -14.00 -7.67
C ILE A 346 4.25 -13.20 -8.94
N ASP A 347 3.01 -13.28 -9.44
CA ASP A 347 2.58 -12.49 -10.60
C ASP A 347 2.11 -11.06 -10.24
N TRP A 348 1.71 -10.28 -11.25
CA TRP A 348 1.30 -8.89 -11.07
C TRP A 348 -0.10 -8.71 -10.48
N ASN A 349 -0.94 -9.75 -10.47
CA ASN A 349 -2.20 -9.72 -9.75
C ASN A 349 -1.98 -10.01 -8.26
N MET A 350 -0.73 -10.24 -7.87
CA MET A 350 -0.33 -10.79 -6.57
C MET A 350 -0.84 -12.22 -6.37
N ASP A 351 -1.43 -12.86 -7.40
CA ASP A 351 -2.01 -14.21 -7.38
C ASP A 351 -0.89 -15.27 -7.44
N GLY A 352 0.03 -15.24 -6.48
CA GLY A 352 1.06 -16.27 -6.27
C GLY A 352 1.69 -16.79 -7.55
N CYS A 353 1.91 -18.10 -7.60
CA CYS A 353 2.53 -18.81 -8.72
C CYS A 353 1.69 -18.91 -10.01
N GLY A 354 1.05 -17.82 -10.42
CA GLY A 354 0.39 -17.62 -11.70
C GLY A 354 -0.94 -18.37 -11.77
N GLY A 355 -2.04 -17.62 -11.68
CA GLY A 355 -3.43 -18.11 -11.69
C GLY A 355 -3.68 -19.35 -12.55
N GLY A 356 -3.82 -20.49 -11.88
CA GLY A 356 -4.12 -21.81 -12.46
C GLY A 356 -4.06 -22.90 -11.39
N ALA A 357 -4.85 -23.96 -11.55
CA ALA A 357 -5.22 -24.91 -10.50
C ALA A 357 -4.06 -25.57 -9.72
N LYS A 358 -2.80 -25.51 -10.18
CA LYS A 358 -1.58 -25.81 -9.39
C LYS A 358 -0.40 -25.04 -10.01
N GLY A 359 -0.20 -23.78 -9.62
CA GLY A 359 1.00 -22.98 -9.93
C GLY A 359 2.32 -23.70 -9.62
N ALA A 360 3.47 -23.14 -10.04
CA ALA A 360 4.81 -23.75 -9.99
C ALA A 360 5.11 -24.66 -8.76
N GLN A 361 5.80 -25.79 -8.99
CA GLN A 361 6.05 -26.83 -7.97
C GLN A 361 7.00 -26.39 -6.85
N ASP A 362 7.89 -25.41 -7.08
CA ASP A 362 8.87 -24.91 -6.10
C ASP A 362 8.42 -23.57 -5.48
N CYS A 363 7.16 -23.51 -5.03
CA CYS A 363 6.49 -22.26 -4.72
C CYS A 363 6.15 -22.12 -3.23
N ALA A 364 6.74 -21.09 -2.60
CA ALA A 364 6.54 -20.80 -1.19
C ALA A 364 5.39 -19.84 -0.92
N TRP A 365 4.98 -19.03 -1.91
CA TRP A 365 4.11 -17.86 -1.69
C TRP A 365 2.80 -17.94 -2.49
N GLY A 366 1.67 -17.80 -1.80
CA GLY A 366 0.34 -17.65 -2.40
C GLY A 366 0.07 -16.20 -2.83
N TYR A 367 0.62 -15.24 -2.09
CA TYR A 367 0.62 -13.80 -2.39
C TYR A 367 1.87 -13.20 -1.72
N TYR A 368 2.20 -11.92 -1.98
CA TYR A 368 3.36 -11.29 -1.32
C TYR A 368 3.25 -11.41 0.20
N GLY A 369 4.18 -12.15 0.82
CA GLY A 369 4.20 -12.38 2.28
C GLY A 369 3.19 -13.38 2.83
N THR A 370 2.43 -14.10 2.01
CA THR A 370 1.56 -15.20 2.45
C THR A 370 2.10 -16.52 1.96
N PHE A 371 2.31 -17.46 2.87
CA PHE A 371 2.74 -18.81 2.54
C PHE A 371 1.64 -19.53 1.75
N ARG A 372 2.08 -20.24 0.72
CA ARG A 372 1.18 -21.02 -0.12
C ARG A 372 0.69 -22.26 0.61
N GLY A 373 -0.60 -22.53 0.66
CA GLY A 373 -1.18 -23.71 1.31
C GLY A 373 -2.53 -24.06 0.70
N GLU A 374 -2.88 -25.35 0.60
CA GLU A 374 -4.17 -25.79 0.02
C GLU A 374 -5.10 -26.52 1.00
N ARG A 375 -4.58 -26.92 2.16
CA ARG A 375 -5.30 -27.80 3.09
C ARG A 375 -6.04 -27.01 4.17
N TRP A 376 -7.34 -27.24 4.30
CA TRP A 376 -8.23 -26.61 5.30
C TRP A 376 -8.28 -25.07 5.26
N GLY A 377 -7.79 -24.44 4.20
CA GLY A 377 -7.70 -22.99 4.12
C GLY A 377 -6.60 -22.62 3.13
N THR A 378 -6.97 -21.92 2.06
CA THR A 378 -6.01 -21.53 1.04
C THR A 378 -5.22 -20.31 1.50
N ASP A 379 -3.89 -20.42 1.45
CA ASP A 379 -2.96 -19.30 1.60
C ASP A 379 -3.27 -18.39 2.81
N LYS A 380 -3.32 -18.96 4.03
CA LYS A 380 -3.66 -18.20 5.24
C LYS A 380 -2.45 -17.74 6.06
N ALA A 381 -1.41 -18.57 6.14
CA ALA A 381 -0.23 -18.28 6.92
C ALA A 381 0.55 -17.10 6.36
N ASN A 382 0.97 -16.18 7.23
CA ASN A 382 1.62 -14.94 6.84
C ASN A 382 3.07 -14.87 7.36
N ALA A 383 3.93 -14.15 6.65
CA ALA A 383 5.28 -13.82 7.07
C ALA A 383 5.32 -12.49 7.85
N PRO A 384 6.43 -12.14 8.54
CA PRO A 384 6.50 -10.91 9.34
C PRO A 384 6.42 -9.61 8.54
N TRP A 385 6.47 -9.66 7.21
CA TRP A 385 6.21 -8.50 6.35
C TRP A 385 4.78 -8.48 5.81
N ARG A 386 3.89 -9.25 6.43
CA ARG A 386 2.45 -9.29 6.17
C ARG A 386 1.60 -9.52 7.41
N TRP A 387 2.13 -9.92 8.57
CA TRP A 387 1.24 -9.98 9.74
C TRP A 387 0.66 -8.60 10.06
N ASP A 388 -0.57 -8.59 10.53
CA ASP A 388 -1.36 -7.39 10.73
C ASP A 388 -2.19 -7.49 12.00
N HIS A 389 -2.51 -6.35 12.60
CA HIS A 389 -3.56 -6.31 13.62
C HIS A 389 -4.91 -6.29 12.92
N ASN A 390 -5.93 -6.88 13.53
CA ASN A 390 -7.27 -6.51 13.12
C ASN A 390 -7.50 -5.03 13.51
N ASP A 391 -7.78 -4.16 12.54
CA ASP A 391 -8.33 -2.80 12.71
C ASP A 391 -7.48 -1.67 13.31
N ASP A 392 -6.14 -1.77 13.37
CA ASP A 392 -5.29 -0.64 13.82
C ASP A 392 -5.13 0.49 12.79
N HIS A 393 -5.65 0.31 11.57
CA HIS A 393 -5.45 1.21 10.43
C HIS A 393 -3.95 1.43 10.10
N LEU A 394 -3.09 0.49 10.47
CA LEU A 394 -1.76 0.36 9.91
C LEU A 394 -1.79 -0.66 8.77
N PRO A 395 -0.89 -0.54 7.78
CA PRO A 395 -0.76 -1.58 6.76
C PRO A 395 -0.16 -2.87 7.33
N PRO A 396 -0.45 -4.03 6.73
CA PRO A 396 0.23 -5.27 7.05
C PRO A 396 1.76 -5.18 7.00
N GLY A 397 2.44 -5.82 7.97
CA GLY A 397 3.89 -5.99 7.98
C GLY A 397 4.70 -4.89 8.68
N MET A 398 4.06 -4.00 9.45
CA MET A 398 4.76 -2.89 10.13
C MET A 398 5.89 -3.36 11.05
N GLN A 399 5.78 -4.51 11.72
CA GLN A 399 6.85 -5.13 12.49
C GLN A 399 8.15 -5.35 11.68
N ALA A 400 8.07 -5.54 10.36
CA ALA A 400 9.21 -5.64 9.47
C ALA A 400 9.59 -4.28 8.86
N PHE A 401 8.62 -3.57 8.29
CA PHE A 401 8.88 -2.34 7.51
C PHE A 401 9.11 -1.11 8.38
N ASP A 402 8.34 -0.94 9.46
CA ASP A 402 8.52 0.14 10.43
C ASP A 402 8.20 -0.35 11.87
N PRO A 403 9.04 -1.22 12.46
CA PRO A 403 8.82 -1.78 13.79
C PRO A 403 8.63 -0.71 14.87
N LEU A 404 9.34 0.42 14.75
CA LEU A 404 9.19 1.51 15.70
C LEU A 404 7.82 2.20 15.56
N ARG A 405 7.17 2.22 14.38
CA ARG A 405 5.84 2.86 14.22
C ARG A 405 4.77 1.98 14.80
N LEU A 406 4.90 0.68 14.58
CA LEU A 406 4.08 -0.28 15.29
C LEU A 406 4.20 -0.07 16.80
N ILE A 407 5.41 -0.04 17.36
CA ILE A 407 5.56 0.16 18.81
C ILE A 407 4.98 1.51 19.27
N GLU A 408 5.15 2.60 18.50
CA GLU A 408 4.55 3.92 18.80
C GLU A 408 3.02 3.95 18.77
N GLU A 409 2.39 3.11 17.95
CA GLU A 409 0.93 3.02 17.86
C GLU A 409 0.34 2.38 19.12
N TYR A 410 1.05 1.43 19.72
CA TYR A 410 0.59 0.71 20.92
C TYR A 410 1.20 1.23 22.24
N ASN A 411 2.30 1.99 22.18
CA ASN A 411 3.07 2.44 23.34
C ASN A 411 3.45 3.92 23.27
N ASN A 412 3.49 4.57 24.44
CA ASN A 412 3.66 6.01 24.58
C ASN A 412 5.11 6.48 24.34
N LEU A 413 5.77 6.06 23.25
CA LEU A 413 7.19 6.36 23.03
C LEU A 413 7.47 7.86 22.81
N SER A 414 6.44 8.69 22.66
CA SER A 414 6.56 10.16 22.74
C SER A 414 7.03 10.66 24.11
N ALA A 415 6.85 9.87 25.18
CA ALA A 415 7.37 10.16 26.51
C ALA A 415 8.88 9.86 26.65
N VAL A 416 9.48 9.10 25.71
CA VAL A 416 10.90 8.78 25.74
C VAL A 416 11.70 9.94 25.12
N PRO A 417 12.72 10.49 25.81
CA PRO A 417 13.51 11.61 25.31
C PRO A 417 14.15 11.35 23.93
N PRO A 418 14.20 12.35 23.02
CA PRO A 418 14.75 12.18 21.67
C PRO A 418 16.22 11.73 21.63
N ASP A 419 17.02 12.07 22.64
CA ASP A 419 18.41 11.63 22.79
C ASP A 419 18.54 10.16 23.20
N GLN A 420 17.46 9.57 23.75
CA GLN A 420 17.41 8.15 24.12
C GLN A 420 16.79 7.28 23.02
N LEU A 421 15.89 7.83 22.21
CA LEU A 421 15.18 7.12 21.14
C LEU A 421 15.32 7.83 19.78
N SER A 422 16.22 7.30 18.94
CA SER A 422 16.33 7.67 17.53
C SER A 422 15.16 7.08 16.75
N ARG A 423 14.47 7.96 16.01
CA ARG A 423 13.41 7.63 15.06
C ARG A 423 13.95 7.60 13.63
N VAL A 424 15.20 7.23 13.42
CA VAL A 424 15.80 7.18 12.08
C VAL A 424 16.48 5.85 11.92
N TYR A 425 16.02 5.06 10.95
CA TYR A 425 16.64 3.79 10.62
C TYR A 425 18.03 4.03 10.03
N THR A 426 19.03 3.38 10.64
CA THR A 426 20.41 3.32 10.16
C THR A 426 20.68 2.02 9.41
N ASN A 427 19.75 1.06 9.44
CA ASN A 427 19.73 -0.09 8.54
C ASN A 427 18.37 -0.80 8.64
N ASN A 428 17.62 -0.83 7.54
CA ASN A 428 16.40 -1.60 7.38
C ASN A 428 16.40 -2.32 6.02
N ARG A 429 16.77 -3.60 6.01
CA ARG A 429 16.91 -4.39 4.76
C ARG A 429 15.55 -4.71 4.10
N TYR A 430 14.44 -4.57 4.81
CA TYR A 430 13.10 -4.74 4.24
C TYR A 430 12.73 -3.62 3.26
N LEU A 431 13.18 -2.38 3.52
CA LEU A 431 12.86 -1.23 2.67
C LEU A 431 13.81 -1.08 1.46
N GLY A 432 15.01 -1.67 1.51
CA GLY A 432 16.00 -1.51 0.44
C GLY A 432 16.54 -0.08 0.25
N ILE A 433 16.25 0.83 1.19
CA ILE A 433 16.65 2.24 1.16
C ILE A 433 17.96 2.41 1.96
N PRO A 434 18.94 3.23 1.50
CA PRO A 434 20.10 3.62 2.30
C PRO A 434 19.70 4.48 3.52
N ASP A 435 20.57 4.52 4.54
CA ASP A 435 20.38 5.18 5.83
C ASP A 435 19.76 6.59 5.71
N GLY A 436 18.81 6.94 6.59
CA GLY A 436 18.61 8.37 6.92
C GLY A 436 17.21 8.95 7.12
N THR A 437 16.09 8.24 7.14
CA THR A 437 14.83 8.75 7.76
C THR A 437 13.75 7.68 7.87
N ARG A 438 12.86 7.79 8.88
CA ARG A 438 11.81 6.82 9.21
C ARG A 438 10.40 7.35 8.91
N PRO A 439 9.63 6.54 8.18
CA PRO A 439 10.04 6.03 6.89
C PRO A 439 9.89 7.23 5.96
N ASN A 440 11.00 7.81 5.52
CA ASN A 440 10.90 8.74 4.39
C ASN A 440 10.83 7.91 3.10
N ARG A 441 9.75 7.14 3.02
CA ARG A 441 9.36 6.37 1.84
C ARG A 441 8.87 7.37 0.79
N PRO A 442 9.08 7.09 -0.50
CA PRO A 442 8.45 7.89 -1.54
C PRO A 442 6.92 7.85 -1.35
N LEU A 443 6.24 8.94 -1.70
CA LEU A 443 4.77 9.02 -1.60
C LEU A 443 4.11 7.90 -2.41
N PRO A 444 3.03 7.29 -1.92
CA PRO A 444 2.26 6.34 -2.71
C PRO A 444 1.59 7.05 -3.90
N LEU A 445 1.21 6.26 -4.89
CA LEU A 445 0.42 6.70 -6.04
C LEU A 445 -0.99 6.14 -5.90
N ALA A 446 -1.98 7.01 -5.69
CA ALA A 446 -3.38 6.65 -5.78
C ALA A 446 -3.81 6.56 -7.25
N THR A 447 -4.61 5.56 -7.61
CA THR A 447 -5.25 5.45 -8.92
C THR A 447 -6.65 4.89 -8.74
N ALA A 448 -7.67 5.75 -8.86
CA ALA A 448 -9.07 5.39 -8.62
C ALA A 448 -9.75 4.68 -9.81
N GLY A 449 -9.01 4.45 -10.89
CA GLY A 449 -9.47 3.73 -12.06
C GLY A 449 -9.91 4.65 -13.19
N GLU A 450 -11.20 4.60 -13.55
CA GLU A 450 -11.82 5.49 -14.54
C GLU A 450 -11.95 6.91 -13.99
N ARG A 451 -11.95 7.94 -14.85
CA ARG A 451 -12.13 9.33 -14.41
C ARG A 451 -13.59 9.72 -14.27
N VAL A 452 -14.47 9.15 -15.10
CA VAL A 452 -15.91 9.43 -15.11
C VAL A 452 -16.71 8.15 -15.28
N ARG A 453 -17.70 7.97 -14.40
CA ARG A 453 -18.64 6.85 -14.43
C ARG A 453 -20.07 7.37 -14.60
N VAL A 454 -20.78 6.91 -15.63
CA VAL A 454 -22.17 7.31 -15.88
C VAL A 454 -23.14 6.16 -15.67
N VAL A 455 -24.06 6.34 -14.73
CA VAL A 455 -25.03 5.32 -14.28
C VAL A 455 -26.46 5.86 -14.23
N LYS A 456 -27.43 4.97 -14.27
CA LYS A 456 -28.83 5.31 -13.98
C LYS A 456 -29.08 5.43 -12.47
N PRO A 457 -30.11 6.17 -12.04
CA PRO A 457 -30.60 6.12 -10.66
C PRO A 457 -30.79 4.68 -10.17
N GLY A 458 -30.11 4.32 -9.08
CA GLY A 458 -30.16 2.99 -8.46
C GLY A 458 -29.34 1.91 -9.17
N GLU A 459 -28.67 2.21 -10.28
CA GLU A 459 -27.76 1.28 -10.94
C GLU A 459 -26.50 1.09 -10.08
N VAL A 460 -26.11 -0.17 -9.89
CA VAL A 460 -24.90 -0.54 -9.16
C VAL A 460 -23.68 -0.31 -10.05
N PHE A 461 -22.66 0.36 -9.52
CA PHE A 461 -21.35 0.51 -10.15
C PHE A 461 -20.23 0.05 -9.23
N VAL A 462 -19.09 -0.25 -9.86
CA VAL A 462 -17.86 -0.63 -9.20
C VAL A 462 -16.76 0.35 -9.62
N LEU A 463 -16.06 0.94 -8.66
CA LEU A 463 -14.80 1.65 -8.88
C LEU A 463 -13.64 0.75 -8.46
N ASP A 464 -12.50 0.86 -9.16
CA ASP A 464 -11.36 -0.03 -8.97
C ASP A 464 -10.05 0.76 -8.74
N GLY A 465 -9.62 0.74 -7.49
CA GLY A 465 -8.41 1.37 -6.99
C GLY A 465 -7.17 0.47 -7.04
N SER A 466 -7.27 -0.77 -7.54
CA SER A 466 -6.23 -1.81 -7.44
C SER A 466 -4.92 -1.47 -8.15
N ARG A 467 -4.92 -0.48 -9.04
CA ARG A 467 -3.73 0.03 -9.72
C ARG A 467 -2.91 1.02 -8.89
N SER A 468 -3.35 1.34 -7.67
CA SER A 468 -2.59 2.15 -6.74
C SER A 468 -1.32 1.42 -6.30
N GLN A 469 -0.26 2.18 -6.02
CA GLN A 469 1.08 1.63 -5.77
C GLN A 469 1.74 2.30 -4.57
N THR A 470 2.46 1.53 -3.77
CA THR A 470 3.37 2.11 -2.77
C THR A 470 4.52 2.85 -3.48
N GLY A 471 5.09 3.87 -2.84
CA GLY A 471 6.26 4.56 -3.42
C GLY A 471 7.55 3.73 -3.38
N ASP A 472 7.55 2.61 -2.65
CA ASP A 472 8.66 1.68 -2.49
C ASP A 472 8.32 0.26 -2.98
N LEU A 473 9.23 -0.70 -2.79
CA LEU A 473 9.03 -2.12 -3.15
C LEU A 473 8.60 -2.34 -4.62
N ASN A 474 9.02 -1.44 -5.52
CA ASN A 474 8.57 -1.38 -6.92
C ASN A 474 7.03 -1.32 -7.08
N GLY A 475 6.34 -0.64 -6.15
CA GLY A 475 4.89 -0.44 -6.19
C GLY A 475 4.05 -1.59 -5.64
N ARG A 476 4.68 -2.64 -5.09
CA ARG A 476 4.00 -3.88 -4.65
C ARG A 476 3.80 -4.01 -3.14
N GLY A 477 4.06 -2.95 -2.38
CA GLY A 477 3.77 -2.96 -0.95
C GLY A 477 2.28 -2.92 -0.66
N PHE A 478 1.92 -3.09 0.61
CA PHE A 478 0.52 -2.99 1.04
C PHE A 478 0.06 -1.53 1.13
N LEU A 479 -1.19 -1.31 0.74
CA LEU A 479 -1.89 -0.03 0.86
C LEU A 479 -3.23 -0.27 1.56
N LEU A 480 -3.62 0.68 2.40
CA LEU A 480 -4.99 0.81 2.89
C LEU A 480 -5.78 1.70 1.94
N TYR A 481 -7.06 1.40 1.75
CA TYR A 481 -7.93 2.10 0.79
C TYR A 481 -9.16 2.66 1.47
N ARG A 482 -9.44 3.96 1.27
CA ARG A 482 -10.64 4.63 1.76
C ARG A 482 -11.33 5.39 0.64
N TRP A 483 -12.63 5.18 0.50
CA TRP A 483 -13.47 5.84 -0.50
C TRP A 483 -14.50 6.76 0.17
N GLU A 484 -14.50 8.02 -0.23
CA GLU A 484 -15.33 9.08 0.35
C GLU A 484 -16.08 9.84 -0.76
N SER A 485 -17.30 10.29 -0.48
CA SER A 485 -18.06 11.15 -1.41
C SER A 485 -18.93 12.15 -0.66
N ASN A 486 -19.32 13.21 -1.36
CA ASN A 486 -20.26 14.22 -0.89
C ASN A 486 -21.74 13.87 -1.13
N ALA A 487 -22.06 12.66 -1.59
CA ALA A 487 -23.44 12.25 -1.77
C ALA A 487 -24.14 12.06 -0.40
N GLU A 488 -25.38 12.56 -0.25
CA GLU A 488 -26.12 12.48 1.03
C GLU A 488 -26.30 11.03 1.53
N ASP A 489 -26.47 10.06 0.62
CA ASP A 489 -26.64 8.65 0.95
C ASP A 489 -25.30 7.88 1.00
N TRP A 490 -24.16 8.59 1.05
CA TRP A 490 -22.85 7.96 1.08
C TRP A 490 -22.47 7.50 2.48
N GLN A 491 -22.35 6.19 2.65
CA GLN A 491 -21.62 5.61 3.78
C GLN A 491 -20.17 5.36 3.35
N GLU A 492 -19.23 6.01 4.04
CA GLU A 492 -17.79 5.83 3.84
C GLU A 492 -17.42 4.35 3.87
N SER A 493 -16.59 3.92 2.91
CA SER A 493 -15.95 2.61 3.05
C SER A 493 -14.89 2.77 4.15
N GLY A 494 -14.87 1.90 5.15
CA GLY A 494 -13.69 1.80 6.02
C GLY A 494 -12.41 1.53 5.22
N TRP A 495 -11.28 1.39 5.91
CA TRP A 495 -9.98 1.06 5.32
C TRP A 495 -9.91 -0.41 4.90
N GLN A 496 -10.52 -0.77 3.77
CA GLN A 496 -10.76 -2.19 3.48
C GLN A 496 -10.26 -2.65 2.12
N GLN A 497 -10.89 -2.21 1.03
CA GLN A 497 -10.69 -2.85 -0.27
C GLN A 497 -10.38 -1.86 -1.38
N PRO A 498 -9.54 -2.26 -2.35
CA PRO A 498 -9.21 -1.40 -3.48
C PRO A 498 -10.42 -1.14 -4.36
N TRP A 499 -11.44 -2.01 -4.35
CA TRP A 499 -12.68 -1.77 -5.09
C TRP A 499 -13.82 -1.28 -4.19
N LEU A 500 -14.72 -0.51 -4.80
CA LEU A 500 -15.91 0.02 -4.15
C LEU A 500 -17.14 -0.31 -5.00
N GLN A 501 -18.13 -0.99 -4.42
CA GLN A 501 -19.44 -1.21 -5.04
C GLN A 501 -20.51 -0.35 -4.37
N LYS A 502 -21.19 0.52 -5.13
CA LYS A 502 -22.24 1.42 -4.64
C LYS A 502 -23.37 1.61 -5.67
N SER A 503 -24.47 2.17 -5.23
CA SER A 503 -25.52 2.73 -6.09
C SER A 503 -25.96 4.08 -5.55
N LEU A 504 -26.34 4.99 -6.44
CA LEU A 504 -26.82 6.33 -6.10
C LEU A 504 -28.19 6.52 -6.73
N THR A 505 -29.17 6.97 -5.96
CA THR A 505 -30.58 7.05 -6.39
C THR A 505 -30.99 8.45 -6.85
N ARG A 506 -30.30 9.48 -6.38
CA ARG A 506 -30.58 10.87 -6.74
C ARG A 506 -29.78 11.22 -7.99
N GLU A 507 -30.46 11.86 -8.95
CA GLU A 507 -29.79 12.39 -10.14
C GLU A 507 -28.82 13.49 -9.74
N GLY A 508 -27.65 13.53 -10.39
CA GLY A 508 -26.62 14.51 -10.08
C GLY A 508 -25.22 14.08 -10.45
N THR A 509 -24.27 14.98 -10.25
CA THR A 509 -22.83 14.74 -10.43
C THR A 509 -22.17 14.68 -9.06
N TYR A 510 -21.53 13.55 -8.76
CA TYR A 510 -20.91 13.24 -7.48
C TYR A 510 -19.40 13.08 -7.65
N ARG A 511 -18.63 13.51 -6.64
CA ARG A 511 -17.20 13.24 -6.59
C ARG A 511 -16.94 12.11 -5.62
N VAL A 512 -16.25 11.08 -6.08
CA VAL A 512 -15.83 9.95 -5.26
C VAL A 512 -14.31 9.98 -5.18
N LYS A 513 -13.77 10.24 -4.00
CA LYS A 513 -12.35 10.32 -3.71
C LYS A 513 -11.85 8.99 -3.18
N LEU A 514 -10.83 8.44 -3.83
CA LEU A 514 -9.99 7.38 -3.28
C LEU A 514 -8.83 8.02 -2.51
N THR A 515 -8.62 7.60 -1.27
CA THR A 515 -7.39 7.85 -0.51
C THR A 515 -6.69 6.52 -0.26
N VAL A 516 -5.41 6.44 -0.61
CA VAL A 516 -4.55 5.31 -0.27
C VAL A 516 -3.52 5.72 0.78
N ASN A 517 -3.23 4.82 1.71
CA ASN A 517 -2.29 5.05 2.82
C ASN A 517 -1.28 3.89 2.89
N ASP A 518 0.01 4.21 2.94
CA ASP A 518 1.10 3.23 3.01
C ASP A 518 1.69 3.04 4.43
N GLY A 519 1.03 3.60 5.45
CA GLY A 519 1.42 3.65 6.86
C GLY A 519 1.99 5.00 7.28
N ASP A 520 2.57 5.74 6.34
CA ASP A 520 3.32 6.97 6.59
C ASP A 520 2.76 8.17 5.83
N HIS A 521 2.30 7.92 4.60
CA HIS A 521 1.84 8.91 3.66
C HIS A 521 0.47 8.54 3.11
N GLU A 522 -0.28 9.57 2.75
CA GLU A 522 -1.53 9.44 2.02
C GLU A 522 -1.40 10.06 0.63
N ALA A 523 -1.99 9.40 -0.35
CA ALA A 523 -2.22 9.95 -1.68
C ALA A 523 -3.69 9.78 -2.05
N SER A 524 -4.20 10.61 -2.94
CA SER A 524 -5.58 10.51 -3.37
C SER A 524 -5.77 10.73 -4.86
N ASP A 525 -6.81 10.09 -5.39
CA ASP A 525 -7.30 10.25 -6.75
C ASP A 525 -8.84 10.34 -6.73
N GLU A 526 -9.46 10.85 -7.79
CA GLU A 526 -10.90 11.12 -7.82
C GLU A 526 -11.59 10.58 -9.08
N VAL A 527 -12.81 10.07 -8.89
CA VAL A 527 -13.74 9.68 -9.96
C VAL A 527 -14.98 10.57 -9.89
N THR A 528 -15.43 11.06 -11.04
CA THR A 528 -16.72 11.76 -11.16
C THR A 528 -17.82 10.74 -11.51
N VAL A 529 -18.85 10.61 -10.67
CA VAL A 529 -20.00 9.75 -10.94
C VAL A 529 -21.20 10.60 -11.36
N ILE A 530 -21.70 10.41 -12.58
CA ILE A 530 -22.88 11.11 -13.10
C ILE A 530 -24.07 10.14 -13.07
N VAL A 531 -25.09 10.49 -12.28
CA VAL A 531 -26.32 9.72 -12.12
C VAL A 531 -27.42 10.36 -12.97
N THR A 532 -27.86 9.67 -14.02
CA THR A 532 -28.87 10.17 -14.94
C THR A 532 -29.66 9.02 -15.59
N PRO A 533 -31.02 9.05 -15.59
CA PRO A 533 -31.82 8.03 -16.28
C PRO A 533 -31.79 8.19 -17.80
N ASP A 534 -31.38 9.37 -18.28
CA ASP A 534 -31.62 9.87 -19.62
C ASP A 534 -30.35 9.84 -20.49
N LYS A 535 -29.43 8.90 -20.26
CA LYS A 535 -28.19 8.73 -21.07
C LYS A 535 -28.53 8.35 -22.51
N LEU A 536 -28.16 9.21 -23.46
CA LEU A 536 -28.35 9.02 -24.91
C LEU A 536 -27.07 8.60 -25.64
N PHE A 537 -25.92 9.09 -25.19
CA PHE A 537 -24.60 8.73 -25.72
C PHE A 537 -23.53 8.96 -24.65
N PHE A 538 -22.54 8.07 -24.56
CA PHE A 538 -21.39 8.27 -23.67
C PHE A 538 -20.16 7.60 -24.24
N ASP A 539 -19.05 8.33 -24.31
CA ASP A 539 -17.74 7.80 -24.63
C ASP A 539 -16.70 8.36 -23.64
N ASP A 540 -15.97 7.48 -22.97
CA ASP A 540 -14.88 7.80 -22.03
C ASP A 540 -13.50 7.69 -22.67
N PHE A 541 -13.46 7.37 -23.97
CA PHE A 541 -12.25 7.18 -24.75
C PHE A 541 -11.25 6.18 -24.13
N GLN A 542 -11.71 5.21 -23.34
CA GLN A 542 -10.86 4.14 -22.79
C GLN A 542 -10.69 2.96 -23.76
N ASN A 543 -11.63 2.77 -24.69
CA ASN A 543 -11.57 1.69 -25.68
C ASN A 543 -10.44 1.91 -26.69
N ALA A 544 -9.98 0.87 -27.39
CA ALA A 544 -8.93 1.01 -28.42
C ALA A 544 -9.32 1.97 -29.57
N TYR A 545 -10.62 2.16 -29.80
CA TYR A 545 -11.18 3.07 -30.77
C TYR A 545 -12.43 3.76 -30.21
N PRO A 546 -12.80 4.96 -30.70
CA PRO A 546 -14.01 5.66 -30.28
C PRO A 546 -15.25 4.81 -30.60
N GLN A 547 -16.32 4.96 -29.81
CA GLN A 547 -17.55 4.18 -29.98
C GLN A 547 -18.17 4.36 -31.38
N THR A 548 -18.95 3.35 -31.81
CA THR A 548 -19.69 3.40 -33.06
C THR A 548 -20.69 4.56 -33.03
N GLY A 549 -20.44 5.58 -33.85
CA GLY A 549 -21.24 6.81 -33.86
C GLY A 549 -20.39 8.05 -34.15
N TRP A 550 -19.10 8.00 -33.84
CA TRP A 550 -18.20 9.11 -34.16
C TRP A 550 -17.95 9.25 -35.67
N ARG A 551 -18.02 10.50 -36.15
CA ARG A 551 -17.51 10.94 -37.45
C ARG A 551 -16.52 12.07 -37.25
N PHE A 552 -15.30 11.86 -37.71
CA PHE A 552 -14.24 12.84 -37.64
C PHE A 552 -14.16 13.61 -38.96
N LEU A 553 -14.30 14.92 -38.87
CA LEU A 553 -14.03 15.90 -39.91
C LEU A 553 -12.65 16.51 -39.63
N GLY A 554 -11.78 16.46 -40.64
CA GLY A 554 -10.36 16.80 -40.49
C GLY A 554 -9.51 15.62 -40.01
N GLN A 555 -8.22 15.64 -40.31
CA GLN A 555 -7.31 14.51 -40.03
C GLN A 555 -6.48 14.70 -38.73
N THR A 556 -7.09 15.22 -37.67
CA THR A 556 -6.39 15.79 -36.50
C THR A 556 -6.70 15.08 -35.19
N TRP A 557 -7.65 14.16 -35.22
CA TRP A 557 -8.16 13.47 -34.04
C TRP A 557 -7.39 12.18 -33.81
N GLN A 558 -6.90 12.00 -32.60
CA GLN A 558 -6.19 10.80 -32.17
C GLN A 558 -6.66 10.44 -30.78
N GLN A 559 -6.97 9.17 -30.58
CA GLN A 559 -7.23 8.66 -29.24
C GLN A 559 -5.94 8.12 -28.65
N LYS A 560 -5.60 8.53 -27.44
CA LYS A 560 -4.39 8.10 -26.75
C LYS A 560 -4.55 8.23 -25.24
N ASP A 561 -4.14 7.20 -24.50
CA ASP A 561 -4.10 7.19 -23.03
C ASP A 561 -5.43 7.59 -22.35
N GLY A 562 -6.56 7.08 -22.87
CA GLY A 562 -7.88 7.38 -22.33
C GLY A 562 -8.42 8.77 -22.72
N LEU A 563 -7.80 9.45 -23.70
CA LEU A 563 -8.17 10.79 -24.12
C LEU A 563 -8.45 10.83 -25.62
N LEU A 564 -9.44 11.62 -26.01
CA LEU A 564 -9.58 12.08 -27.39
C LEU A 564 -8.78 13.37 -27.55
N LEU A 565 -7.66 13.27 -28.27
CA LEU A 565 -6.76 14.38 -28.54
C LEU A 565 -7.09 14.99 -29.89
N MET A 566 -7.10 16.31 -29.93
CA MET A 566 -7.09 17.09 -31.16
C MET A 566 -5.73 17.77 -31.27
N ARG A 567 -5.00 17.45 -32.34
CA ARG A 567 -3.69 18.01 -32.64
C ARG A 567 -3.62 18.30 -34.12
N ARG A 568 -3.50 19.56 -34.56
CA ARG A 568 -2.91 19.85 -35.90
C ARG A 568 -2.77 21.33 -36.26
N PRO A 569 -1.98 21.57 -37.35
CA PRO A 569 -1.80 22.85 -37.99
C PRO A 569 -2.73 23.04 -39.21
N GLY A 570 -3.38 24.21 -39.31
CA GLY A 570 -3.97 24.69 -40.57
C GLY A 570 -5.46 25.07 -40.54
N ALA A 571 -5.90 25.68 -41.65
CA ALA A 571 -7.23 26.29 -41.80
C ALA A 571 -8.34 25.27 -42.10
N GLY A 572 -9.45 25.32 -41.34
CA GLY A 572 -10.67 24.51 -41.54
C GLY A 572 -11.37 24.12 -40.23
N LEU A 573 -12.65 23.74 -40.30
CA LEU A 573 -13.38 23.18 -39.15
C LEU A 573 -12.92 21.74 -38.92
N ASN A 574 -12.33 21.47 -37.75
CA ASN A 574 -12.06 20.11 -37.28
C ASN A 574 -13.14 19.74 -36.25
N ALA A 575 -13.92 18.71 -36.53
CA ALA A 575 -15.03 18.32 -35.66
C ALA A 575 -15.12 16.80 -35.51
N ALA A 576 -15.38 16.33 -34.31
CA ALA A 576 -15.84 14.98 -34.05
C ALA A 576 -17.33 15.05 -33.74
N LEU A 577 -18.16 14.40 -34.55
CA LEU A 577 -19.62 14.42 -34.43
C LEU A 577 -20.12 13.06 -33.99
N VAL A 578 -21.14 13.04 -33.14
CA VAL A 578 -21.92 11.84 -32.87
C VAL A 578 -23.07 11.79 -33.87
N VAL A 579 -23.04 10.81 -34.77
CA VAL A 579 -24.02 10.62 -35.84
C VAL A 579 -24.65 9.24 -35.79
N GLY A 580 -25.66 9.02 -36.64
CA GLY A 580 -26.29 7.70 -36.80
C GLY A 580 -27.37 7.42 -35.75
N GLN A 581 -27.68 8.42 -34.91
CA GLN A 581 -28.75 8.38 -33.93
C GLN A 581 -29.50 9.72 -33.92
N SER A 582 -30.78 9.66 -33.55
CA SER A 582 -31.64 10.84 -33.40
C SER A 582 -31.61 11.31 -31.96
N PHE A 583 -31.39 12.61 -31.75
CA PHE A 583 -31.44 13.24 -30.43
C PHE A 583 -32.74 14.04 -30.26
N PRO A 584 -33.33 14.08 -29.05
CA PRO A 584 -34.49 14.91 -28.75
C PRO A 584 -34.17 16.39 -28.90
N ALA A 585 -35.22 17.21 -29.04
CA ALA A 585 -35.09 18.67 -29.07
C ALA A 585 -34.50 19.23 -27.77
N ASP A 586 -34.77 18.53 -26.66
CA ASP A 586 -34.28 18.84 -25.33
C ASP A 586 -33.12 17.91 -24.98
N LEU A 587 -31.90 18.43 -24.98
CA LEU A 587 -30.71 17.62 -24.70
C LEU A 587 -29.66 18.39 -23.93
N THR A 588 -28.84 17.68 -23.19
CA THR A 588 -27.64 18.20 -22.55
C THR A 588 -26.41 17.50 -23.12
N VAL A 589 -25.35 18.27 -23.36
CA VAL A 589 -24.00 17.77 -23.73
C VAL A 589 -23.03 18.18 -22.64
N GLU A 590 -22.25 17.22 -22.13
CA GLU A 590 -21.26 17.44 -21.08
C GLU A 590 -19.92 16.79 -21.48
N THR A 591 -18.82 17.47 -21.16
CA THR A 591 -17.45 16.96 -21.39
C THR A 591 -16.49 17.60 -20.38
N LEU A 592 -15.34 16.96 -20.19
CA LEU A 592 -14.18 17.57 -19.56
C LEU A 592 -13.14 17.88 -20.64
N ALA A 593 -12.75 19.15 -20.76
CA ALA A 593 -11.82 19.62 -21.77
C ALA A 593 -10.62 20.34 -21.15
N ARG A 594 -9.44 20.16 -21.75
CA ARG A 594 -8.21 20.84 -21.36
C ARG A 594 -7.53 21.42 -22.59
N LEU A 595 -7.17 22.69 -22.50
CA LEU A 595 -6.32 23.34 -23.51
C LEU A 595 -4.86 23.10 -23.15
N ASP A 596 -4.14 22.33 -23.97
CA ASP A 596 -2.76 21.92 -23.69
C ASP A 596 -1.75 22.92 -24.24
N LEU A 597 -1.99 23.39 -25.46
CA LEU A 597 -1.10 24.32 -26.14
C LEU A 597 -1.89 25.30 -26.99
N LEU A 598 -1.47 26.55 -26.93
CA LEU A 598 -2.00 27.63 -27.73
C LEU A 598 -0.84 28.37 -28.41
N TYR A 599 -0.88 28.47 -29.73
CA TYR A 599 0.15 29.14 -30.50
C TYR A 599 -0.11 30.65 -30.58
N PRO A 600 0.93 31.49 -30.74
CA PRO A 600 0.80 32.95 -30.77
C PRO A 600 -0.18 33.48 -31.83
N GLU A 601 -0.43 32.71 -32.89
CA GLU A 601 -1.30 33.09 -34.01
C GLU A 601 -2.74 32.57 -33.86
N ALA A 602 -3.10 31.93 -32.74
CA ALA A 602 -4.44 31.40 -32.49
C ALA A 602 -5.51 32.51 -32.48
N GLY A 603 -6.46 32.46 -33.43
CA GLY A 603 -7.53 33.45 -33.58
C GLY A 603 -8.95 32.87 -33.56
N GLU A 604 -9.10 31.56 -33.32
CA GLU A 604 -10.38 30.84 -33.46
C GLU A 604 -10.64 29.86 -32.29
N PRO A 605 -11.91 29.49 -32.04
CA PRO A 605 -12.32 28.76 -30.83
C PRO A 605 -12.13 27.24 -30.88
N PHE A 606 -11.78 26.65 -29.74
CA PHE A 606 -11.90 25.20 -29.49
C PHE A 606 -12.98 24.93 -28.46
N GLY A 607 -13.77 23.87 -28.62
CA GLY A 607 -15.00 23.76 -27.85
C GLY A 607 -15.83 22.50 -28.03
N VAL A 608 -17.03 22.56 -27.44
CA VAL A 608 -18.10 21.56 -27.55
C VAL A 608 -19.37 22.23 -28.04
N GLY A 609 -20.20 21.53 -28.78
CA GLY A 609 -21.33 22.14 -29.45
C GLY A 609 -22.42 21.19 -29.92
N VAL A 610 -23.41 21.77 -30.58
CA VAL A 610 -24.49 21.02 -31.24
C VAL A 610 -24.69 21.55 -32.66
N ALA A 611 -24.69 20.65 -33.62
CA ALA A 611 -25.00 20.86 -35.03
C ALA A 611 -26.45 20.52 -35.34
N TYR A 612 -26.96 21.11 -36.43
CA TYR A 612 -28.24 20.74 -37.01
C TYR A 612 -28.02 20.40 -38.49
N THR A 613 -28.66 19.33 -38.96
CA THR A 613 -28.57 18.85 -40.34
C THR A 613 -29.47 19.64 -41.28
N ASP A 614 -28.89 20.49 -42.12
CA ASP A 614 -29.45 20.78 -43.44
C ASP A 614 -28.40 20.42 -44.51
N LEU A 615 -28.55 19.23 -45.09
CA LEU A 615 -27.62 18.66 -46.09
C LEU A 615 -27.61 19.43 -47.41
N THR A 616 -28.43 20.48 -47.56
CA THR A 616 -28.47 21.31 -48.77
C THR A 616 -27.88 22.71 -48.59
N GLN A 617 -27.60 23.17 -47.36
CA GLN A 617 -27.08 24.53 -47.10
C GLN A 617 -25.89 24.62 -46.10
N GLY A 618 -25.38 23.49 -45.62
CA GLY A 618 -24.22 23.45 -44.73
C GLY A 618 -24.61 23.38 -43.25
N VAL A 619 -23.80 22.66 -42.48
CA VAL A 619 -24.05 22.39 -41.06
C VAL A 619 -23.98 23.70 -40.26
N SER A 620 -25.10 24.11 -39.67
CA SER A 620 -25.12 25.22 -38.72
C SER A 620 -24.93 24.68 -37.30
N ALA A 621 -23.69 24.70 -36.83
CA ALA A 621 -23.34 24.31 -35.47
C ALA A 621 -23.42 25.48 -34.48
N LEU A 622 -23.47 25.15 -33.20
CA LEU A 622 -23.39 26.08 -32.09
C LEU A 622 -22.30 25.57 -31.17
N LEU A 623 -21.22 26.34 -31.01
CA LEU A 623 -20.00 25.95 -30.31
C LEU A 623 -19.81 26.82 -29.06
N PHE A 624 -19.43 26.17 -27.97
CA PHE A 624 -18.92 26.77 -26.76
C PHE A 624 -17.44 26.49 -26.67
N GLY A 625 -16.61 27.53 -26.63
CA GLY A 625 -15.18 27.31 -26.65
C GLY A 625 -14.36 28.23 -25.76
N LEU A 626 -13.17 27.76 -25.39
CA LEU A 626 -12.13 28.68 -24.92
C LEU A 626 -11.33 29.16 -26.15
N THR A 627 -10.78 30.35 -26.01
CA THR A 627 -9.82 30.92 -26.94
C THR A 627 -8.65 31.38 -26.09
N GLY A 628 -7.46 31.48 -26.67
CA GLY A 628 -6.52 32.45 -26.12
C GLY A 628 -6.04 33.34 -27.24
N THR A 629 -5.96 34.64 -26.96
CA THR A 629 -5.43 35.60 -27.91
C THR A 629 -4.16 36.20 -27.32
N ARG A 630 -3.12 36.24 -28.15
CA ARG A 630 -1.99 37.16 -27.99
C ARG A 630 -2.17 38.24 -29.04
N ARG A 631 -2.52 39.46 -28.63
CA ARG A 631 -2.41 40.64 -29.48
C ARG A 631 -0.92 40.89 -29.76
N ILE A 632 -0.47 40.71 -30.99
CA ILE A 632 0.88 41.11 -31.44
C ILE A 632 0.77 42.54 -31.97
N ASP A 633 0.59 43.49 -31.07
CA ASP A 633 0.64 44.93 -31.37
C ASP A 633 0.98 45.76 -30.13
N SER A 634 2.11 45.45 -29.49
CA SER A 634 2.85 46.43 -28.64
C SER A 634 4.11 45.77 -28.06
N LEU A 635 5.27 46.04 -28.67
CA LEU A 635 6.58 45.73 -28.10
C LEU A 635 6.91 46.55 -26.83
N ASP A 636 6.08 47.55 -26.47
CA ASP A 636 6.46 48.61 -25.53
C ASP A 636 5.74 48.57 -24.17
N ASN A 637 4.91 47.57 -23.85
CA ASN A 637 4.27 47.52 -22.53
C ASN A 637 4.04 46.10 -21.95
N PRO A 638 4.93 45.61 -21.06
CA PRO A 638 4.81 44.30 -20.42
C PRO A 638 3.68 44.13 -19.40
N SER A 639 2.95 45.20 -19.05
CA SER A 639 1.89 45.18 -18.02
C SER A 639 0.51 44.73 -18.51
N ARG A 640 0.32 44.54 -19.82
CA ARG A 640 -0.95 44.03 -20.40
C ARG A 640 -0.92 42.53 -20.68
N ARG A 641 -0.57 41.74 -19.66
CA ARG A 641 -0.48 40.28 -19.75
C ARG A 641 -1.86 39.61 -19.57
N HIS A 642 -2.19 38.78 -20.57
CA HIS A 642 -3.19 37.68 -20.57
C HIS A 642 -4.68 38.06 -20.55
N LEU A 643 -5.34 37.90 -21.71
CA LEU A 643 -6.78 37.73 -21.80
C LEU A 643 -7.05 36.42 -22.57
N THR A 644 -7.45 35.38 -21.84
CA THR A 644 -7.95 34.12 -22.37
C THR A 644 -9.47 34.27 -22.40
N GLU A 645 -10.08 34.43 -23.57
CA GLU A 645 -11.52 34.71 -23.71
C GLU A 645 -12.31 33.44 -24.01
N VAL A 646 -13.45 33.25 -23.35
CA VAL A 646 -14.45 32.25 -23.73
C VAL A 646 -15.43 32.90 -24.68
N ALA A 647 -15.71 32.25 -25.81
CA ALA A 647 -16.56 32.81 -26.84
C ALA A 647 -17.57 31.76 -27.36
N PHE A 648 -18.76 32.26 -27.68
CA PHE A 648 -19.92 31.49 -28.15
C PHE A 648 -20.11 31.73 -29.65
N TYR A 649 -20.19 30.67 -30.46
CA TYR A 649 -20.23 30.79 -31.91
C TYR A 649 -21.39 30.02 -32.54
N ASP A 650 -22.15 30.67 -33.43
CA ASP A 650 -23.03 30.02 -34.40
C ASP A 650 -22.27 29.91 -35.74
N VAL A 651 -22.07 28.68 -36.23
CA VAL A 651 -21.08 28.40 -37.28
C VAL A 651 -21.63 28.58 -38.71
N SER A 652 -22.81 29.21 -38.89
CA SER A 652 -23.44 29.36 -40.20
C SER A 652 -22.58 30.21 -41.17
N PRO A 653 -22.36 29.77 -42.44
CA PRO A 653 -21.51 30.47 -43.40
C PRO A 653 -21.97 31.91 -43.71
N GLN A 654 -23.28 32.15 -43.66
CA GLN A 654 -23.89 33.45 -43.96
C GLN A 654 -23.79 34.45 -42.79
N LYS A 655 -23.63 33.99 -41.53
CA LYS A 655 -23.39 34.88 -40.38
C LYS A 655 -21.89 35.17 -40.13
N ARG A 656 -20.96 34.30 -40.56
CA ARG A 656 -19.51 34.59 -40.52
C ARG A 656 -19.11 35.88 -41.22
N ALA A 657 -19.79 36.24 -42.31
CA ALA A 657 -19.52 37.46 -43.07
C ALA A 657 -20.21 38.73 -42.53
N ARG A 658 -21.21 38.57 -41.64
CA ARG A 658 -22.04 39.69 -41.13
C ARG A 658 -21.68 40.15 -39.72
N LEU A 659 -20.99 39.34 -38.92
CA LEU A 659 -20.83 39.61 -37.48
C LEU A 659 -19.71 40.60 -37.10
N GLY A 660 -18.70 40.82 -37.96
CA GLY A 660 -17.55 41.67 -37.58
C GLY A 660 -16.89 41.27 -36.25
N ASP A 661 -15.98 42.09 -35.72
CA ASP A 661 -15.18 41.83 -34.51
C ASP A 661 -15.96 41.76 -33.17
N ARG A 662 -17.25 41.41 -33.16
CA ARG A 662 -18.04 41.32 -31.92
C ARG A 662 -18.12 39.89 -31.41
N ILE A 663 -17.14 39.56 -30.56
CA ILE A 663 -17.15 38.44 -29.63
C ILE A 663 -18.09 38.79 -28.46
N LEU A 664 -19.02 37.89 -28.14
CA LEU A 664 -19.83 37.99 -26.92
C LEU A 664 -19.03 37.42 -25.75
N THR A 665 -18.46 38.30 -24.95
CA THR A 665 -18.02 38.00 -23.58
C THR A 665 -19.27 37.89 -22.69
N TYR A 666 -19.41 36.77 -21.97
CA TYR A 666 -20.26 36.76 -20.79
C TYR A 666 -19.45 36.28 -19.59
N THR A 667 -19.07 37.26 -18.76
CA THR A 667 -18.69 37.06 -17.37
C THR A 667 -19.65 37.88 -16.55
N ASP A 668 -20.22 37.27 -15.51
CA ASP A 668 -20.93 37.93 -14.43
C ASP A 668 -20.01 38.94 -13.70
N GLY A 669 -19.82 40.11 -14.31
CA GLY A 669 -19.15 41.29 -13.73
C GLY A 669 -17.68 41.16 -13.31
N SER A 670 -17.07 39.98 -13.35
CA SER A 670 -15.71 39.71 -12.89
C SER A 670 -14.88 38.95 -13.93
N SER A 671 -13.78 39.54 -14.37
CA SER A 671 -12.84 38.91 -15.30
C SER A 671 -12.14 37.72 -14.64
N LYS A 672 -12.54 36.49 -14.96
CA LYS A 672 -11.77 35.28 -14.60
C LYS A 672 -10.97 34.82 -15.82
N THR A 673 -9.66 34.73 -15.67
CA THR A 673 -8.75 34.18 -16.68
C THR A 673 -8.73 32.65 -16.60
N TYR A 674 -8.76 31.98 -17.75
CA TYR A 674 -8.58 30.53 -17.85
C TYR A 674 -7.10 30.15 -17.98
N GLU A 675 -6.71 29.02 -17.41
CA GLU A 675 -5.34 28.52 -17.33
C GLU A 675 -5.11 27.39 -18.33
N LEU A 676 -3.98 27.44 -19.06
CA LEU A 676 -3.51 26.31 -19.87
C LEU A 676 -3.25 25.09 -18.97
N LYS A 677 -3.43 23.89 -19.54
CA LYS A 677 -3.24 22.59 -18.87
C LYS A 677 -4.17 22.34 -17.67
N ARG A 678 -5.16 23.20 -17.47
CA ARG A 678 -6.22 23.01 -16.48
C ARG A 678 -7.44 22.37 -17.14
N TRP A 679 -8.02 21.39 -16.45
CA TRP A 679 -9.25 20.74 -16.87
C TRP A 679 -10.46 21.60 -16.51
N TYR A 680 -11.42 21.69 -17.42
CA TYR A 680 -12.68 22.40 -17.26
C TYR A 680 -13.84 21.48 -17.63
N HIS A 681 -14.83 21.41 -16.75
CA HIS A 681 -16.14 20.88 -17.11
C HIS A 681 -16.81 21.86 -18.05
N ILE A 682 -17.43 21.34 -19.10
CA ILE A 682 -18.23 22.12 -20.02
C ILE A 682 -19.58 21.45 -20.16
N LYS A 683 -20.65 22.23 -19.98
CA LYS A 683 -22.03 21.78 -20.07
C LYS A 683 -22.86 22.70 -20.94
N LEU A 684 -23.61 22.10 -21.86
CA LEU A 684 -24.53 22.75 -22.79
C LEU A 684 -25.91 22.12 -22.64
N ALA A 685 -26.97 22.91 -22.57
CA ALA A 685 -28.34 22.41 -22.62
C ALA A 685 -29.12 23.11 -23.74
N ILE A 686 -29.87 22.35 -24.51
CA ILE A 686 -30.83 22.84 -25.49
C ILE A 686 -32.22 22.58 -24.94
N GLU A 687 -33.06 23.63 -24.93
CA GLU A 687 -34.47 23.60 -24.51
C GLU A 687 -35.37 24.02 -25.67
N GLY A 688 -36.45 23.29 -25.90
CA GLY A 688 -37.38 23.41 -27.01
C GLY A 688 -36.71 23.33 -28.39
N GLY A 689 -35.50 22.77 -28.51
CA GLY A 689 -34.69 22.80 -29.73
C GLY A 689 -34.21 24.20 -30.15
N GLN A 690 -34.45 25.25 -29.34
CA GLN A 690 -34.28 26.65 -29.72
C GLN A 690 -33.55 27.49 -28.68
N ARG A 691 -33.57 27.14 -27.40
CA ARG A 691 -32.88 27.87 -26.34
C ARG A 691 -31.62 27.13 -25.94
N LEU A 692 -30.47 27.74 -26.17
CA LEU A 692 -29.20 27.24 -25.67
C LEU A 692 -28.91 27.84 -24.30
N LYS A 693 -28.51 27.00 -23.35
CA LYS A 693 -27.79 27.39 -22.14
C LYS A 693 -26.41 26.76 -22.12
N ALA A 694 -25.42 27.47 -21.57
CA ALA A 694 -24.07 26.94 -21.42
C ALA A 694 -23.39 27.40 -20.14
N LYS A 695 -22.48 26.58 -19.61
CA LYS A 695 -21.62 26.90 -18.47
C LYS A 695 -20.33 26.09 -18.50
N LEU A 696 -19.31 26.61 -17.83
CA LEU A 696 -18.07 25.91 -17.57
C LEU A 696 -17.51 26.23 -16.19
N TRP A 697 -16.75 25.30 -15.64
CA TRP A 697 -16.03 25.49 -14.38
C TRP A 697 -14.79 24.59 -14.29
N PRO A 698 -13.75 25.00 -13.56
CA PRO A 698 -12.59 24.14 -13.33
C PRO A 698 -12.96 22.79 -12.71
N LEU A 699 -12.24 21.73 -13.10
CA LEU A 699 -12.26 20.47 -12.36
C LEU A 699 -11.95 20.73 -10.88
N GLY A 700 -12.75 20.14 -9.98
CA GLY A 700 -12.64 20.33 -8.53
C GLY A 700 -13.42 21.51 -7.95
N SER A 701 -13.96 22.44 -8.74
CA SER A 701 -14.81 23.53 -8.21
C SER A 701 -16.29 23.17 -8.16
N VAL A 702 -17.08 23.99 -7.43
CA VAL A 702 -18.55 23.88 -7.42
C VAL A 702 -19.11 24.26 -8.79
N GLU A 703 -20.13 23.52 -9.26
CA GLU A 703 -20.83 23.81 -10.51
C GLU A 703 -21.56 25.17 -10.40
N PRO A 704 -21.33 26.11 -11.33
CA PRO A 704 -21.97 27.42 -11.29
C PRO A 704 -23.37 27.39 -11.90
N ASP A 705 -24.09 28.49 -11.70
CA ASP A 705 -25.29 28.80 -12.47
C ASP A 705 -24.98 28.92 -13.97
N TRP A 706 -26.03 28.83 -14.79
CA TRP A 706 -25.91 28.96 -16.24
C TRP A 706 -25.31 30.31 -16.64
N MET A 707 -24.18 30.28 -17.34
CA MET A 707 -23.41 31.47 -17.69
C MET A 707 -23.86 32.12 -19.00
N TYR A 708 -24.55 31.37 -19.86
CA TYR A 708 -24.93 31.81 -21.18
C TYR A 708 -26.32 31.34 -21.54
N HIS A 709 -27.10 32.22 -22.17
CA HIS A 709 -28.46 31.96 -22.63
C HIS A 709 -28.65 32.61 -24.00
N GLN A 710 -29.08 31.84 -24.99
CA GLN A 710 -29.42 32.37 -26.31
C GLN A 710 -30.66 31.67 -26.88
N THR A 711 -31.57 32.45 -27.44
CA THR A 711 -32.61 31.93 -28.32
C THR A 711 -32.07 31.92 -29.75
N LEU A 712 -32.11 30.76 -30.41
CA LEU A 712 -31.65 30.58 -31.78
C LEU A 712 -32.66 31.19 -32.76
N ASP A 713 -32.20 32.13 -33.59
CA ASP A 713 -33.06 32.98 -34.45
C ASP A 713 -33.89 32.23 -35.51
N HIS A 714 -33.65 30.93 -35.71
CA HIS A 714 -34.39 30.11 -36.67
C HIS A 714 -34.75 28.75 -36.04
N PRO A 715 -35.99 28.25 -36.20
CA PRO A 715 -36.32 26.86 -35.90
C PRO A 715 -35.49 25.99 -36.85
N LYS A 716 -34.35 25.48 -36.37
CA LYS A 716 -33.42 24.71 -37.19
C LYS A 716 -34.14 23.42 -37.62
N ARG A 717 -34.42 23.29 -38.92
CA ARG A 717 -35.01 22.09 -39.52
C ARG A 717 -33.95 20.99 -39.45
N GLY A 718 -34.12 20.01 -38.55
CA GLY A 718 -33.21 18.87 -38.43
C GLY A 718 -33.07 18.40 -36.99
N ALA A 719 -32.72 17.13 -36.80
CA ALA A 719 -32.38 16.63 -35.47
C ALA A 719 -31.05 17.25 -35.00
N PRO A 720 -30.94 17.66 -33.73
CA PRO A 720 -29.68 18.11 -33.19
C PRO A 720 -28.65 16.97 -33.20
N MET A 721 -27.38 17.32 -33.39
CA MET A 721 -26.23 16.41 -33.40
C MET A 721 -25.14 16.97 -32.49
N PRO A 722 -24.88 16.35 -31.34
CA PRO A 722 -23.77 16.71 -30.47
C PRO A 722 -22.42 16.56 -31.18
N LEU A 723 -21.51 17.48 -30.93
CA LEU A 723 -20.16 17.45 -31.50
C LEU A 723 -19.13 18.05 -30.55
N LEU A 724 -17.90 17.55 -30.67
CA LEU A 724 -16.69 18.23 -30.24
C LEU A 724 -16.13 18.95 -31.47
N ALA A 725 -15.76 20.22 -31.35
CA ALA A 725 -15.14 20.91 -32.47
C ALA A 725 -14.05 21.87 -32.02
N ALA A 726 -13.06 21.97 -32.89
CA ALA A 726 -12.11 23.06 -32.87
C ALA A 726 -12.14 23.72 -34.25
N GLY A 727 -12.52 24.99 -34.26
CA GLY A 727 -12.38 25.86 -35.42
C GLY A 727 -10.98 26.44 -35.41
N THR A 728 -10.25 26.32 -36.50
CA THR A 728 -8.98 27.01 -36.63
C THR A 728 -8.74 27.56 -38.02
N THR A 729 -8.23 28.79 -38.07
CA THR A 729 -7.31 29.27 -39.12
C THR A 729 -5.85 29.03 -38.73
N THR A 730 -5.52 28.62 -37.48
CA THR A 730 -4.15 28.50 -36.92
C THR A 730 -3.98 27.45 -35.77
N ASN A 731 -2.75 27.13 -35.36
CA ASN A 731 -2.34 25.92 -34.61
C ASN A 731 -2.81 25.86 -33.11
N GLY A 732 -3.08 24.65 -32.56
CA GLY A 732 -3.40 24.39 -31.13
C GLY A 732 -3.47 22.90 -30.76
N GLU A 733 -3.45 22.58 -29.45
CA GLU A 733 -3.66 21.21 -28.92
C GLU A 733 -4.69 21.22 -27.78
N ALA A 734 -5.70 20.34 -27.87
CA ALA A 734 -6.73 20.16 -26.85
C ALA A 734 -6.98 18.68 -26.57
N ALA A 735 -7.31 18.38 -25.32
CA ALA A 735 -7.65 17.05 -24.85
C ALA A 735 -9.08 17.03 -24.31
N PHE A 736 -9.82 15.97 -24.64
CA PHE A 736 -11.15 15.67 -24.13
C PHE A 736 -11.11 14.33 -23.39
N ASP A 737 -11.65 14.31 -22.18
CA ASP A 737 -11.61 13.14 -21.30
C ASP A 737 -12.80 12.20 -21.52
N TYR A 738 -14.00 12.77 -21.68
CA TYR A 738 -15.22 12.04 -21.98
C TYR A 738 -16.18 12.91 -22.78
N PHE A 739 -17.21 12.30 -23.36
CA PHE A 739 -18.31 12.99 -24.01
C PHE A 739 -19.64 12.34 -23.63
N LEU A 740 -20.50 13.07 -22.92
CA LEU A 740 -21.82 12.63 -22.47
C LEU A 740 -22.91 13.43 -23.15
N VAL A 741 -23.95 12.73 -23.62
CA VAL A 741 -25.20 13.32 -24.09
C VAL A 741 -26.36 12.71 -23.31
N THR A 742 -27.20 13.56 -22.72
CA THR A 742 -28.42 13.15 -22.03
C THR A 742 -29.64 13.87 -22.62
N ALA A 743 -30.84 13.32 -22.43
CA ALA A 743 -32.05 14.10 -22.64
C ALA A 743 -32.17 15.15 -21.53
N SER A 744 -32.62 16.35 -21.86
CA SER A 744 -33.01 17.37 -20.88
C SER A 744 -34.51 17.25 -20.65
N LYS A 745 -34.95 17.42 -19.40
CA LYS A 745 -36.38 17.61 -19.07
C LYS A 745 -36.75 19.07 -19.08
#